data_AF-A0AAU9YRN5-F1
#
_entry.id   AF-A0AAU9YRN5-F1
#
_cell.length_a   1.000
_cell.length_b   1.000
_cell.length_c   1.000
_cell.angle_alpha   90.00
_cell.angle_beta   90.00
_cell.angle_gamma   90.00
#
_symmetry.space_group_name_H-M   'P 1'
#
loop_
_entity.id
_entity.type
_entity.pdbx_description
1 polymer ?
#
loop_
_entity_poly.entity_id
_entity_poly.type
_entity_poly.pdbx_seq_one_letter_code
_entity_poly.pdbx_strand_id
1 'polypeptide(L)'
;MAVDSSMELLFLDTFKHPSAEQSSHIDVVRFPCVVYINEVRVIPPGVRAHSGLPDNRAYGETSPHTFQLDLFFNNVSKPSAPVFDRLGSLEYDENTSIIFRPNSKVNTDGLVLRGWYNCLTLAIYGSVDRVISHDRDSPPPPPPPPPPPQPQPTLKRNPKHADGEKEDQFNGSPPRPQPRGPRTPPGPPPPDDDEDDPMSLPGSGDKEEDVPHREDYFEPISPDRNSVPQEGQYSDEGEVEEGQQEEGEDDDDDVDVEEEEDEDEDDCHTVDSIPDEEEEEEEEEGDEDEEGEGDDGYEQISSDEDGIADLERETFKYPNFDVEYTPEDLASVPPMTYDPYDRELVPLLYFSCPYKTTFEIEISRMKDQGPDKENSGAIEASVKLTELLELYREDRGAKWVTALEEIPSLIIKGLSYLQLKNTKQDSLGQLVDWTMQALNLQVAFRQPIALNVRQLKAGTKLVSSLAECGAPGVTELLQAGVINVLFDLLFADHVSSSLKLNAFKALDSVISMTEGMEAFLRGTQSEKSGYQKLLELILLDQTVRVVTAGSAILQKCHFYEILSEIKKLGDHIAEKTSSVNHSEPDQDTDAGLERANPDYENEVEASMDMDLLESSNISESEIEKLISLLEEVFHLMETAPHTMIQPPVKSFPTIARITGPPERDDPYPVLFRYLHSHHFLELVTLLLSIPITSAHPGVLQATKDVLKFLAQSQKGLLFFMSEYEATNLLIRALCHLYDQDEEEGLQSDGVDDAFALWLQDSTQTLQCITELFSHFQRCTASEETDHSDLLGTLHSLYLITFNPVGRSAVGHVFSLDKNLQSLITLMEYYSKEALGDSKSKKSVAYNYACILILVVVQSSSDVQMLEQHAASLLKLCKADENNAKLQELGKWLEPLKNLRFEINCIPNLIEYVKQNIDNLMTAEGVGLTTALRVLCNVACPPPPVEGQQKDLKWNLAVIQLFSAEGMDTFIRVLQKLNTILTQPWRLHVNMGTTLHRVTTISMARCTLTLLKTMLTELLRGGSFEFKDMRVPSALVTLHMLLCSIPLSGRLDGDEQKIQNDIIDILLTFTQGVNEKLTISEETLANNTWSLMLKEVLSSILKVPEGFFSGLILLSELLPLPLPMQTTQVSLPYPMHLVMTAVAP
;
A
#
# COMPACT_ATOMS: atom_id res chain seq x y z
N MET A 1 -49.35 45.07 19.40
CA MET A 1 -49.69 46.49 19.68
C MET A 1 -48.73 46.98 20.74
N ALA A 2 -48.07 48.11 20.50
CA ALA A 2 -46.59 48.11 20.37
C ALA A 2 -46.13 47.18 19.22
N VAL A 3 -45.05 47.56 18.55
CA VAL A 3 -44.41 46.80 17.48
C VAL A 3 -42.94 46.67 17.89
N ASP A 4 -42.59 45.53 18.45
CA ASP A 4 -41.21 45.23 18.82
C ASP A 4 -40.40 44.82 17.59
N SER A 5 -39.08 45.02 17.67
CA SER A 5 -38.15 44.87 16.54
C SER A 5 -38.13 43.45 15.97
N SER A 6 -38.36 43.37 14.65
CA SER A 6 -37.81 42.34 13.73
C SER A 6 -37.64 40.93 14.32
N MET A 7 -38.72 40.15 14.33
CA MET A 7 -38.68 38.70 14.51
C MET A 7 -38.68 38.04 13.13
N GLU A 8 -37.54 37.48 12.74
CA GLU A 8 -37.28 36.89 11.42
C GLU A 8 -37.24 35.35 11.51
N LEU A 9 -37.61 34.65 10.43
CA LEU A 9 -37.51 33.20 10.34
C LEU A 9 -36.05 32.84 9.99
N LEU A 10 -35.34 32.22 10.93
CA LEU A 10 -33.92 31.88 10.79
C LEU A 10 -33.69 30.48 10.20
N PHE A 11 -34.62 29.56 10.42
CA PHE A 11 -34.56 28.17 9.94
C PHE A 11 -35.96 27.57 9.84
N LEU A 12 -36.19 26.76 8.80
CA LEU A 12 -37.31 25.82 8.71
C LEU A 12 -36.88 24.61 7.88
N ASP A 13 -36.90 23.43 8.48
CA ASP A 13 -36.77 22.15 7.76
C ASP A 13 -37.43 20.99 8.54
N THR A 14 -37.40 19.79 7.98
CA THR A 14 -37.97 18.55 8.55
C THR A 14 -36.92 17.44 8.65
N PHE A 15 -36.52 17.09 9.86
CA PHE A 15 -35.67 15.93 10.17
C PHE A 15 -36.48 14.63 10.11
N LYS A 16 -35.89 13.52 9.64
CA LYS A 16 -36.55 12.21 9.47
C LYS A 16 -35.61 11.06 9.82
N HIS A 17 -36.06 10.14 10.68
CA HIS A 17 -35.29 8.99 11.18
C HIS A 17 -36.03 7.67 10.91
N PRO A 18 -35.35 6.55 10.61
CA PRO A 18 -35.99 5.34 10.08
C PRO A 18 -36.67 4.42 11.11
N SER A 19 -36.38 4.57 12.41
CA SER A 19 -37.06 3.87 13.51
C SER A 19 -36.77 4.56 14.85
N ALA A 20 -37.76 4.61 15.76
CA ALA A 20 -37.64 5.19 17.09
C ALA A 20 -37.43 4.16 18.23
N GLU A 21 -37.29 2.86 17.93
CA GLU A 21 -37.37 1.82 18.98
C GLU A 21 -36.10 1.63 19.84
N GLN A 22 -34.96 2.26 19.52
CA GLN A 22 -33.68 1.97 20.21
C GLN A 22 -32.81 3.17 20.65
N SER A 23 -33.06 4.42 20.25
CA SER A 23 -32.27 5.56 20.78
C SER A 23 -32.98 6.92 20.72
N SER A 24 -32.48 7.86 21.52
CA SER A 24 -32.85 9.28 21.44
C SER A 24 -32.06 9.95 20.32
N HIS A 25 -32.75 10.40 19.26
CA HIS A 25 -32.13 11.09 18.14
C HIS A 25 -31.55 12.45 18.56
N ILE A 26 -30.49 12.85 17.84
CA ILE A 26 -29.82 14.14 17.98
C ILE A 26 -29.69 14.77 16.59
N ASP A 27 -30.21 15.99 16.43
CA ASP A 27 -30.13 16.77 15.19
C ASP A 27 -29.47 18.14 15.46
N VAL A 28 -28.86 18.74 14.44
CA VAL A 28 -28.10 20.00 14.59
C VAL A 28 -28.49 21.01 13.51
N VAL A 29 -28.92 22.19 13.94
CA VAL A 29 -29.08 23.38 13.08
C VAL A 29 -27.84 24.26 13.23
N ARG A 30 -27.12 24.53 12.15
CA ARG A 30 -26.05 25.55 12.10
C ARG A 30 -26.56 26.80 11.38
N PHE A 31 -26.22 27.98 11.89
CA PHE A 31 -26.53 29.27 11.28
C PHE A 31 -25.27 29.85 10.62
N PRO A 32 -25.38 30.52 9.46
CA PRO A 32 -24.22 31.09 8.75
C PRO A 32 -23.66 32.36 9.42
N CYS A 33 -24.25 32.80 10.53
CA CYS A 33 -23.86 33.98 11.30
C CYS A 33 -24.41 33.86 12.74
N VAL A 34 -23.93 34.71 13.66
CA VAL A 34 -24.40 34.71 15.05
C VAL A 34 -25.83 35.25 15.14
N VAL A 35 -26.71 34.49 15.75
CA VAL A 35 -28.14 34.81 15.92
C VAL A 35 -28.56 34.80 17.39
N TYR A 36 -29.54 35.66 17.70
CA TYR A 36 -30.36 35.53 18.90
C TYR A 36 -31.61 34.72 18.58
N ILE A 37 -31.82 33.61 19.29
CA ILE A 37 -33.04 32.80 19.19
C ILE A 37 -34.13 33.41 20.10
N ASN A 38 -35.30 33.72 19.53
CA ASN A 38 -36.44 34.29 20.26
C ASN A 38 -37.58 33.26 20.47
N GLU A 39 -37.78 32.35 19.51
CA GLU A 39 -38.78 31.30 19.57
C GLU A 39 -38.32 30.08 18.76
N VAL A 40 -38.53 28.88 19.30
CA VAL A 40 -38.40 27.62 18.56
C VAL A 40 -39.77 26.97 18.55
N ARG A 41 -40.30 26.66 17.37
CA ARG A 41 -41.65 26.15 17.17
C ARG A 41 -41.61 24.83 16.40
N VAL A 42 -42.13 23.78 17.02
CA VAL A 42 -42.40 22.51 16.34
C VAL A 42 -43.68 22.67 15.52
N ILE A 43 -43.70 22.21 14.28
CA ILE A 43 -44.86 22.32 13.39
C ILE A 43 -45.59 20.97 13.34
N PRO A 44 -46.84 20.87 13.85
CA PRO A 44 -47.59 19.61 13.84
C PRO A 44 -47.95 19.13 12.42
N PRO A 45 -48.26 17.83 12.25
CA PRO A 45 -48.57 17.26 10.94
C PRO A 45 -49.75 17.97 10.26
N GLY A 46 -49.54 18.41 9.02
CA GLY A 46 -50.55 19.13 8.23
C GLY A 46 -50.82 20.58 8.65
N VAL A 47 -50.10 21.15 9.62
CA VAL A 47 -50.19 22.57 9.99
C VAL A 47 -49.24 23.40 9.11
N ARG A 48 -49.71 24.54 8.57
CA ARG A 48 -48.87 25.39 7.71
C ARG A 48 -47.76 26.09 8.52
N ALA A 49 -46.50 25.80 8.21
CA ALA A 49 -45.31 26.29 8.91
C ALA A 49 -45.09 27.80 8.76
N HIS A 50 -45.22 28.32 7.52
CA HIS A 50 -45.08 29.74 7.20
C HIS A 50 -45.96 30.16 6.02
N SER A 51 -46.42 31.41 6.02
CA SER A 51 -47.36 31.93 5.00
C SER A 51 -46.71 32.29 3.66
N GLY A 52 -45.39 32.50 3.63
CA GLY A 52 -44.64 32.91 2.43
C GLY A 52 -43.95 31.78 1.66
N LEU A 53 -44.27 30.51 1.92
CA LEU A 53 -43.61 29.36 1.30
C LEU A 53 -44.52 28.63 0.30
N PRO A 54 -43.95 28.05 -0.79
CA PRO A 54 -44.69 27.24 -1.75
C PRO A 54 -45.19 25.94 -1.12
N ASP A 55 -46.34 25.44 -1.57
CA ASP A 55 -47.14 24.47 -0.81
C ASP A 55 -46.43 23.13 -0.55
N ASN A 56 -45.48 22.71 -1.40
CA ASN A 56 -44.74 21.45 -1.27
C ASN A 56 -43.70 21.41 -0.11
N ARG A 57 -43.47 22.54 0.58
CA ARG A 57 -42.75 22.61 1.87
C ARG A 57 -43.53 23.41 2.92
N ALA A 58 -44.81 23.66 2.69
CA ALA A 58 -45.57 24.58 3.53
C ALA A 58 -46.10 23.96 4.82
N TYR A 59 -46.11 22.63 4.97
CA TYR A 59 -46.78 21.91 6.07
C TYR A 59 -45.80 21.10 6.92
N GLY A 60 -46.11 20.95 8.22
CA GLY A 60 -45.38 20.06 9.11
C GLY A 60 -45.66 18.58 8.86
N GLU A 61 -44.72 17.74 9.26
CA GLU A 61 -44.78 16.26 9.20
C GLU A 61 -44.44 15.60 10.56
N THR A 62 -44.33 16.38 11.64
CA THR A 62 -43.83 15.93 12.95
C THR A 62 -44.55 14.70 13.48
N SER A 63 -43.79 13.70 13.97
CA SER A 63 -44.31 12.53 14.67
C SER A 63 -43.28 11.95 15.65
N PRO A 64 -43.68 11.45 16.84
CA PRO A 64 -45.06 11.22 17.31
C PRO A 64 -45.76 12.49 17.82
N HIS A 65 -47.03 12.36 18.20
CA HIS A 65 -47.89 13.46 18.68
C HIS A 65 -47.41 14.12 19.99
N THR A 66 -46.60 13.40 20.79
CA THR A 66 -46.06 13.87 22.08
C THR A 66 -44.64 13.31 22.31
N PHE A 67 -43.67 14.16 22.67
CA PHE A 67 -42.30 13.75 23.05
C PHE A 67 -41.59 14.86 23.83
N GLN A 68 -40.49 14.55 24.52
CA GLN A 68 -39.58 15.57 25.07
C GLN A 68 -38.52 15.95 24.01
N LEU A 69 -38.32 17.25 23.83
CA LEU A 69 -37.28 17.84 22.99
C LEU A 69 -36.39 18.73 23.86
N ASP A 70 -35.17 18.29 24.12
CA ASP A 70 -34.12 19.08 24.75
C ASP A 70 -33.37 19.92 23.72
N LEU A 71 -33.02 21.15 24.11
CA LEU A 71 -32.34 22.11 23.26
C LEU A 71 -31.06 22.62 23.92
N PHE A 72 -29.94 22.57 23.19
CA PHE A 72 -28.62 23.05 23.60
C PHE A 72 -28.04 23.98 22.52
N PHE A 73 -27.12 24.86 22.87
CA PHE A 73 -26.58 25.86 21.95
C PHE A 73 -25.06 26.00 22.07
N ASN A 74 -24.41 26.40 20.97
CA ASN A 74 -23.02 26.81 21.02
C ASN A 74 -22.91 28.22 21.61
N ASN A 75 -22.26 28.36 22.77
CA ASN A 75 -22.11 29.66 23.39
C ASN A 75 -20.94 30.42 22.77
N VAL A 76 -21.22 31.26 21.78
CA VAL A 76 -20.23 32.10 21.08
C VAL A 76 -19.48 33.05 22.04
N SER A 77 -20.02 33.30 23.25
CA SER A 77 -19.32 34.07 24.30
C SER A 77 -18.30 33.24 25.11
N LYS A 78 -18.19 31.93 24.84
CA LYS A 78 -17.28 30.97 25.48
C LYS A 78 -16.67 29.99 24.44
N PRO A 79 -15.96 30.45 23.39
CA PRO A 79 -15.53 29.59 22.27
C PRO A 79 -14.52 28.49 22.63
N SER A 80 -14.05 28.41 23.88
CA SER A 80 -13.17 27.36 24.41
C SER A 80 -13.89 26.43 25.41
N ALA A 81 -15.22 26.37 25.41
CA ALA A 81 -15.99 25.43 26.22
C ALA A 81 -16.16 24.09 25.49
N PRO A 82 -15.80 22.94 26.09
CA PRO A 82 -15.89 21.63 25.43
C PRO A 82 -17.32 21.03 25.41
N VAL A 83 -18.34 21.79 25.81
CA VAL A 83 -19.74 21.34 25.92
C VAL A 83 -20.70 22.45 25.52
N PHE A 84 -21.82 22.07 24.88
CA PHE A 84 -22.92 22.98 24.58
C PHE A 84 -23.66 23.40 25.86
N ASP A 85 -23.97 24.70 26.01
CA ASP A 85 -24.83 25.16 27.11
C ASP A 85 -26.29 24.74 26.82
N ARG A 86 -27.04 24.28 27.84
CA ARG A 86 -28.46 23.91 27.66
C ARG A 86 -29.33 25.16 27.52
N LEU A 87 -30.08 25.27 26.42
CA LEU A 87 -31.03 26.35 26.16
C LEU A 87 -32.34 26.15 26.96
N GLY A 88 -32.78 24.91 27.07
CA GLY A 88 -33.98 24.49 27.81
C GLY A 88 -34.54 23.17 27.30
N SER A 89 -35.82 22.91 27.58
CA SER A 89 -36.57 21.76 27.11
C SER A 89 -37.99 22.16 26.70
N LEU A 90 -38.57 21.40 25.78
CA LEU A 90 -39.96 21.46 25.35
C LEU A 90 -40.59 20.08 25.53
N GLU A 91 -41.56 19.96 26.42
CA GLU A 91 -42.53 18.86 26.37
C GLU A 91 -43.47 19.18 25.20
N TYR A 92 -43.29 18.49 24.07
CA TYR A 92 -44.13 18.66 22.89
C TYR A 92 -45.46 17.91 23.07
N ASP A 93 -46.56 18.61 22.80
CA ASP A 93 -47.90 18.06 22.57
C ASP A 93 -48.52 18.88 21.44
N GLU A 94 -48.81 18.21 20.32
CA GLU A 94 -49.48 18.76 19.15
C GLU A 94 -50.70 19.66 19.46
N ASN A 95 -51.42 19.39 20.55
CA ASN A 95 -52.66 20.09 20.90
C ASN A 95 -52.45 21.25 21.90
N THR A 96 -51.35 21.27 22.66
CA THR A 96 -51.18 22.21 23.78
C THR A 96 -49.82 22.89 23.89
N SER A 97 -48.75 22.27 23.39
CA SER A 97 -47.37 22.69 23.65
C SER A 97 -46.50 22.47 22.40
N ILE A 98 -46.48 23.49 21.52
CA ILE A 98 -45.73 23.44 20.24
C ILE A 98 -44.69 24.57 20.12
N ILE A 99 -44.55 25.41 21.15
CA ILE A 99 -43.66 26.60 21.16
C ILE A 99 -42.78 26.58 22.40
N PHE A 100 -41.46 26.58 22.19
CA PHE A 100 -40.44 26.91 23.17
C PHE A 100 -39.99 28.37 23.00
N ARG A 101 -39.76 29.09 24.12
CA ARG A 101 -39.11 30.40 24.12
C ARG A 101 -38.01 30.41 25.18
N PRO A 102 -36.75 30.72 24.82
CA PRO A 102 -35.65 30.74 25.78
C PRO A 102 -35.82 31.86 26.80
N ASN A 103 -35.58 31.56 28.08
CA ASN A 103 -35.67 32.52 29.18
C ASN A 103 -34.49 33.52 29.25
N SER A 104 -33.51 33.39 28.36
CA SER A 104 -32.33 34.26 28.30
C SER A 104 -31.98 34.60 26.86
N LYS A 105 -31.42 35.79 26.63
CA LYS A 105 -30.86 36.15 25.32
C LYS A 105 -29.53 35.43 25.15
N VAL A 106 -29.48 34.57 24.14
CA VAL A 106 -28.34 33.71 23.80
C VAL A 106 -27.80 34.13 22.45
N ASN A 107 -26.47 34.32 22.35
CA ASN A 107 -25.77 34.40 21.08
C ASN A 107 -25.27 33.00 20.70
N THR A 108 -25.71 32.51 19.55
CA THR A 108 -25.30 31.21 19.02
C THR A 108 -25.13 31.22 17.50
N ASP A 109 -24.25 30.37 17.00
CA ASP A 109 -24.12 29.96 15.59
C ASP A 109 -24.63 28.52 15.37
N GLY A 110 -25.07 27.82 16.42
CA GLY A 110 -25.59 26.45 16.33
C GLY A 110 -26.56 26.05 17.45
N LEU A 111 -27.58 25.28 17.10
CA LEU A 111 -28.57 24.70 18.01
C LEU A 111 -28.57 23.18 17.85
N VAL A 112 -28.36 22.47 18.94
CA VAL A 112 -28.45 21.01 19.03
C VAL A 112 -29.80 20.64 19.64
N LEU A 113 -30.46 19.69 19.01
CA LEU A 113 -31.78 19.15 19.34
C LEU A 113 -31.59 17.71 19.81
N ARG A 114 -32.25 17.31 20.90
CA ARG A 114 -32.25 15.92 21.36
C ARG A 114 -33.67 15.49 21.73
N GLY A 115 -34.17 14.39 21.17
CA GLY A 115 -35.53 13.94 21.47
C GLY A 115 -35.86 12.54 20.95
N TRP A 116 -37.12 12.15 21.08
CA TRP A 116 -37.65 10.86 20.66
C TRP A 116 -38.72 11.07 19.58
N TYR A 117 -38.28 11.20 18.32
CA TYR A 117 -39.15 11.52 17.18
C TYR A 117 -38.73 10.79 15.90
N ASN A 118 -39.70 10.22 15.17
CA ASN A 118 -39.48 9.69 13.82
C ASN A 118 -39.32 10.83 12.80
N CYS A 119 -40.00 11.96 13.04
CA CYS A 119 -40.02 13.11 12.15
C CYS A 119 -40.19 14.40 12.97
N LEU A 120 -39.43 15.44 12.66
CA LEU A 120 -39.49 16.73 13.36
C LEU A 120 -39.42 17.89 12.36
N THR A 121 -40.56 18.56 12.13
CA THR A 121 -40.56 19.84 11.41
C THR A 121 -40.36 20.98 12.40
N LEU A 122 -39.30 21.77 12.23
CA LEU A 122 -38.90 22.80 13.19
C LEU A 122 -38.72 24.18 12.55
N ALA A 123 -39.45 25.18 13.03
CA ALA A 123 -39.29 26.59 12.68
C ALA A 123 -38.59 27.35 13.81
N ILE A 124 -37.45 28.00 13.51
CA ILE A 124 -36.70 28.82 14.48
C ILE A 124 -36.83 30.29 14.07
N TYR A 125 -37.24 31.12 15.02
CA TYR A 125 -37.42 32.56 14.84
C TYR A 125 -36.50 33.35 15.78
N GLY A 126 -35.99 34.48 15.31
CA GLY A 126 -35.02 35.26 16.06
C GLY A 126 -34.60 36.55 15.37
N SER A 127 -33.37 36.99 15.63
CA SER A 127 -32.76 38.16 15.01
C SER A 127 -31.24 37.97 14.87
N VAL A 128 -30.70 38.26 13.69
CA VAL A 128 -29.24 38.24 13.41
C VAL A 128 -28.54 39.37 14.15
N ASP A 129 -27.39 39.12 14.79
CA ASP A 129 -26.55 40.19 15.31
C ASP A 129 -25.76 40.85 14.16
N ARG A 130 -26.11 42.10 13.84
CA ARG A 130 -25.47 42.88 12.76
C ARG A 130 -24.36 43.82 13.30
N VAL A 131 -23.92 43.68 14.55
CA VAL A 131 -22.99 44.62 15.21
C VAL A 131 -21.54 44.12 15.18
N ILE A 132 -20.88 44.23 14.01
CA ILE A 132 -19.41 44.39 13.95
C ILE A 132 -19.08 45.83 13.56
N SER A 133 -19.49 46.76 14.42
CA SER A 133 -18.99 48.14 14.43
C SER A 133 -18.24 48.37 15.74
N HIS A 134 -16.90 48.39 15.66
CA HIS A 134 -16.05 48.69 16.82
C HIS A 134 -16.22 50.16 17.26
N ASP A 135 -17.13 50.40 18.20
CA ASP A 135 -17.06 51.59 19.06
C ASP A 135 -15.78 51.49 19.90
N ARG A 136 -14.73 52.17 19.43
CA ARG A 136 -13.44 52.23 20.09
C ARG A 136 -13.05 53.69 20.27
N ASP A 137 -13.34 54.22 21.46
CA ASP A 137 -12.92 55.56 21.88
C ASP A 137 -11.42 55.76 21.60
N SER A 138 -11.11 56.63 20.65
CA SER A 138 -9.75 56.98 20.24
C SER A 138 -9.79 58.35 19.57
N PRO A 139 -8.87 59.27 19.90
CA PRO A 139 -8.90 60.63 19.38
C PRO A 139 -8.68 60.65 17.86
N PRO A 140 -9.36 61.54 17.12
CA PRO A 140 -9.35 61.52 15.66
C PRO A 140 -7.96 61.86 15.08
N PRO A 141 -7.54 61.20 13.98
CA PRO A 141 -6.32 61.54 13.26
C PRO A 141 -6.46 62.92 12.57
N PRO A 142 -5.34 63.63 12.30
CA PRO A 142 -5.36 64.87 11.56
C PRO A 142 -5.78 64.65 10.08
N PRO A 143 -6.44 65.63 9.44
CA PRO A 143 -6.93 65.48 8.07
C PRO A 143 -5.79 65.46 7.02
N PRO A 144 -5.95 64.71 5.92
CA PRO A 144 -4.99 64.72 4.81
C PRO A 144 -5.01 66.05 4.03
N PRO A 145 -3.89 66.43 3.38
CA PRO A 145 -3.84 67.62 2.53
C PRO A 145 -4.65 67.43 1.23
N PRO A 146 -5.26 68.50 0.68
CA PRO A 146 -6.10 68.40 -0.52
C PRO A 146 -5.27 68.19 -1.80
N PRO A 147 -5.83 67.50 -2.82
CA PRO A 147 -5.17 67.30 -4.11
C PRO A 147 -5.09 68.61 -4.93
N PRO A 148 -4.01 68.82 -5.72
CA PRO A 148 -3.93 69.94 -6.64
C PRO A 148 -4.88 69.74 -7.85
N PRO A 149 -5.50 70.81 -8.38
CA PRO A 149 -6.48 70.69 -9.46
C PRO A 149 -5.86 70.36 -10.82
N GLN A 150 -6.56 69.53 -11.59
CA GLN A 150 -6.27 69.29 -13.00
C GLN A 150 -6.57 70.54 -13.86
N PRO A 151 -5.80 70.76 -14.94
CA PRO A 151 -6.27 71.49 -16.11
C PRO A 151 -6.14 70.67 -17.41
N GLN A 152 -7.26 70.56 -18.13
CA GLN A 152 -7.35 70.18 -19.54
C GLN A 152 -8.26 71.18 -20.27
N PRO A 153 -8.23 71.30 -21.63
CA PRO A 153 -7.21 70.80 -22.56
C PRO A 153 -6.76 71.86 -23.62
N THR A 154 -5.92 71.40 -24.57
CA THR A 154 -5.89 71.75 -26.01
C THR A 154 -4.68 72.49 -26.62
N LEU A 155 -4.41 72.11 -27.89
CA LEU A 155 -3.69 72.80 -28.99
C LEU A 155 -2.14 72.70 -29.15
N LYS A 156 -1.76 71.88 -30.15
CA LYS A 156 -0.79 72.15 -31.26
C LYS A 156 0.75 71.94 -31.08
N ARG A 157 1.19 70.76 -31.55
CA ARG A 157 2.08 70.54 -32.74
C ARG A 157 3.48 71.21 -32.81
N ASN A 158 4.53 70.37 -32.65
CA ASN A 158 5.87 70.29 -33.29
C ASN A 158 6.38 71.41 -34.26
N PRO A 159 7.71 71.52 -34.52
CA PRO A 159 8.91 71.35 -33.64
C PRO A 159 10.06 72.37 -33.95
N LYS A 160 11.25 72.29 -33.30
CA LYS A 160 12.63 72.36 -33.92
C LYS A 160 13.82 72.66 -32.97
N HIS A 161 15.03 72.35 -33.48
CA HIS A 161 16.38 72.88 -33.18
C HIS A 161 16.44 74.42 -32.93
N ALA A 162 17.48 75.05 -32.38
CA ALA A 162 18.93 74.74 -32.49
C ALA A 162 19.84 75.39 -31.42
N ASP A 163 21.01 74.77 -31.19
CA ASP A 163 22.40 75.28 -31.02
C ASP A 163 22.72 76.66 -30.37
N GLY A 164 23.82 76.74 -29.59
CA GLY A 164 24.30 78.02 -28.99
C GLY A 164 25.50 77.97 -28.03
N GLU A 165 26.60 77.31 -28.43
CA GLU A 165 27.96 77.23 -27.84
C GLU A 165 28.43 78.26 -26.75
N LYS A 166 29.22 77.79 -25.76
CA LYS A 166 30.69 78.07 -25.58
C LYS A 166 31.23 77.54 -24.23
N GLU A 167 32.27 76.70 -24.22
CA GLU A 167 33.72 77.01 -24.09
C GLU A 167 34.11 77.61 -22.69
N ASP A 168 35.13 77.14 -21.96
CA ASP A 168 36.30 76.36 -22.40
C ASP A 168 37.05 75.57 -21.28
N GLN A 169 37.65 74.43 -21.65
CA GLN A 169 38.98 73.84 -21.25
C GLN A 169 39.43 73.74 -19.76
N PHE A 170 40.23 72.75 -19.29
CA PHE A 170 40.83 71.49 -19.80
C PHE A 170 41.25 70.66 -18.55
N ASN A 171 41.58 69.36 -18.50
CA ASN A 171 41.95 68.27 -19.43
C ASN A 171 41.73 66.94 -18.62
N GLY A 172 41.72 65.69 -19.08
CA GLY A 172 41.84 64.95 -20.37
C GLY A 172 41.64 63.44 -20.04
N SER A 173 41.35 62.44 -20.90
CA SER A 173 41.47 62.18 -22.35
C SER A 173 42.59 61.17 -22.69
N PRO A 174 42.41 60.25 -23.67
CA PRO A 174 41.20 59.53 -24.11
C PRO A 174 41.56 58.02 -24.41
N PRO A 175 40.91 57.23 -25.31
CA PRO A 175 39.57 57.30 -25.95
C PRO A 175 38.72 56.01 -25.81
N ARG A 176 37.50 56.05 -26.38
CA ARG A 176 36.60 54.89 -26.62
C ARG A 176 36.69 54.45 -28.10
N PRO A 177 36.28 53.22 -28.45
CA PRO A 177 35.54 53.02 -29.70
C PRO A 177 34.23 52.20 -29.57
N GLN A 178 33.38 52.32 -30.59
CA GLN A 178 32.22 51.47 -30.92
C GLN A 178 32.54 50.77 -32.28
N PRO A 179 31.62 50.01 -32.93
CA PRO A 179 30.97 48.77 -32.50
C PRO A 179 31.03 47.62 -33.57
N ARG A 180 30.39 46.47 -33.28
CA ARG A 180 29.94 45.39 -34.22
C ARG A 180 30.99 44.42 -34.87
N GLY A 181 31.25 43.30 -34.19
CA GLY A 181 31.58 41.95 -34.75
C GLY A 181 32.84 41.79 -35.61
N PRO A 182 33.11 40.60 -36.19
CA PRO A 182 32.54 39.26 -35.95
C PRO A 182 33.61 38.19 -35.56
N ARG A 183 33.23 36.89 -35.60
CA ARG A 183 34.07 35.65 -35.62
C ARG A 183 34.66 35.07 -34.32
N THR A 184 34.85 33.75 -34.39
CA THR A 184 35.51 32.84 -33.44
C THR A 184 37.05 32.89 -33.54
N PRO A 185 37.77 32.67 -32.41
CA PRO A 185 39.20 32.34 -32.35
C PRO A 185 39.40 30.89 -31.78
N PRO A 186 40.63 30.34 -31.67
CA PRO A 186 41.10 29.40 -32.70
C PRO A 186 41.56 28.03 -32.17
N GLY A 187 41.69 27.05 -33.07
CA GLY A 187 42.35 25.77 -32.76
C GLY A 187 43.89 25.90 -32.68
N PRO A 188 44.57 24.97 -31.99
CA PRO A 188 46.03 24.94 -31.91
C PRO A 188 46.68 24.50 -33.25
N PRO A 189 47.94 24.88 -33.52
CA PRO A 189 48.64 24.55 -34.77
C PRO A 189 49.32 23.16 -34.73
N PRO A 190 49.59 22.56 -35.90
CA PRO A 190 50.40 21.35 -36.03
C PRO A 190 51.91 21.68 -36.04
N PRO A 191 52.77 20.72 -35.64
CA PRO A 191 54.05 20.47 -36.28
C PRO A 191 53.88 19.44 -37.44
N ASP A 192 54.67 19.58 -38.50
CA ASP A 192 54.63 18.71 -39.69
C ASP A 192 55.29 17.33 -39.47
N ASP A 193 55.03 16.40 -40.38
CA ASP A 193 55.72 15.10 -40.51
C ASP A 193 57.23 15.26 -40.84
N ASP A 194 58.05 14.25 -40.50
CA ASP A 194 59.12 13.74 -41.39
C ASP A 194 59.74 12.41 -40.85
N GLU A 195 59.39 11.32 -41.54
CA GLU A 195 60.13 10.07 -41.85
C GLU A 195 60.61 9.02 -40.78
N ASP A 196 60.61 7.76 -41.26
CA ASP A 196 61.39 6.55 -40.91
C ASP A 196 61.18 5.71 -39.60
N ASP A 197 60.36 4.66 -39.80
CA ASP A 197 60.43 3.23 -39.39
C ASP A 197 61.86 2.61 -39.28
N PRO A 198 62.11 1.34 -38.80
CA PRO A 198 61.36 0.41 -37.92
C PRO A 198 62.21 -0.22 -36.75
N MET A 199 61.57 -1.10 -35.95
CA MET A 199 62.19 -2.19 -35.12
C MET A 199 63.08 -1.77 -33.91
N SER A 200 63.25 -2.53 -32.81
CA SER A 200 63.10 -3.99 -32.54
C SER A 200 62.87 -4.34 -31.04
N LEU A 201 62.24 -5.48 -30.74
CA LEU A 201 62.35 -6.25 -29.47
C LEU A 201 63.73 -6.98 -29.37
N PRO A 202 64.10 -7.72 -28.28
CA PRO A 202 63.52 -7.90 -26.93
C PRO A 202 64.55 -7.67 -25.77
N GLY A 203 64.20 -7.97 -24.49
CA GLY A 203 65.24 -8.20 -23.46
C GLY A 203 64.86 -8.24 -21.97
N SER A 204 64.46 -9.42 -21.47
CA SER A 204 64.61 -9.98 -20.09
C SER A 204 65.35 -9.22 -18.97
N GLY A 205 64.87 -9.31 -17.71
CA GLY A 205 65.75 -9.25 -16.52
C GLY A 205 65.13 -8.92 -15.14
N ASP A 206 64.67 -9.94 -14.41
CA ASP A 206 64.75 -10.16 -12.94
C ASP A 206 64.80 -9.03 -11.87
N LYS A 207 63.91 -9.21 -10.87
CA LYS A 207 64.11 -9.13 -9.38
C LYS A 207 63.79 -7.85 -8.55
N GLU A 208 62.78 -8.05 -7.68
CA GLU A 208 62.74 -7.87 -6.21
C GLU A 208 62.84 -6.47 -5.56
N GLU A 209 61.75 -6.10 -4.86
CA GLU A 209 61.62 -5.29 -3.62
C GLU A 209 62.26 -3.88 -3.58
N ASP A 210 61.59 -2.78 -3.21
CA ASP A 210 60.58 -2.57 -2.16
C ASP A 210 59.84 -1.21 -2.37
N VAL A 211 58.93 -0.78 -1.46
CA VAL A 211 58.27 0.57 -1.26
C VAL A 211 56.72 0.57 -1.29
N PRO A 212 56.02 1.24 -0.33
CA PRO A 212 54.55 1.22 -0.21
C PRO A 212 53.80 2.48 -0.71
N HIS A 213 52.47 2.37 -0.77
CA HIS A 213 51.44 3.45 -0.79
C HIS A 213 51.49 4.51 -1.92
N ARG A 214 50.51 4.46 -2.84
CA ARG A 214 49.24 5.24 -2.78
C ARG A 214 48.66 5.50 -4.18
N GLU A 215 47.33 5.35 -4.27
CA GLU A 215 46.39 5.87 -5.30
C GLU A 215 46.97 6.41 -6.62
N ASP A 216 46.66 5.73 -7.74
CA ASP A 216 46.17 6.45 -8.92
C ASP A 216 45.23 5.59 -9.80
N TYR A 217 44.56 6.25 -10.74
CA TYR A 217 43.51 5.81 -11.66
C TYR A 217 43.52 4.36 -12.20
N PHE A 218 42.32 3.82 -12.41
CA PHE A 218 42.02 2.80 -13.44
C PHE A 218 40.87 3.27 -14.33
N GLU A 219 41.01 3.07 -15.64
CA GLU A 219 40.08 3.54 -16.67
C GLU A 219 38.84 2.62 -16.83
N PRO A 220 37.70 3.15 -17.32
CA PRO A 220 36.50 2.34 -17.57
C PRO A 220 36.70 1.42 -18.80
N ILE A 221 36.62 0.10 -18.59
CA ILE A 221 36.65 -0.89 -19.67
C ILE A 221 35.27 -0.93 -20.34
N SER A 222 35.15 -0.33 -21.53
CA SER A 222 33.99 -0.52 -22.40
C SER A 222 33.93 -1.97 -22.93
N PRO A 223 32.77 -2.63 -22.90
CA PRO A 223 32.61 -3.99 -23.43
C PRO A 223 32.32 -3.95 -24.94
N ASP A 224 33.32 -4.25 -25.77
CA ASP A 224 33.10 -4.40 -27.22
C ASP A 224 33.08 -5.87 -27.68
N ARG A 225 32.44 -6.09 -28.83
CA ARG A 225 32.05 -7.41 -29.34
C ARG A 225 33.24 -8.20 -29.89
N ASN A 226 33.24 -9.51 -29.60
CA ASN A 226 33.70 -10.59 -30.49
C ASN A 226 33.39 -11.94 -29.82
N SER A 227 33.10 -13.07 -30.46
CA SER A 227 32.71 -13.49 -31.82
C SER A 227 33.01 -15.01 -31.81
N VAL A 228 32.07 -15.87 -32.21
CA VAL A 228 32.25 -17.33 -32.07
C VAL A 228 33.05 -17.91 -33.25
N PRO A 229 34.12 -18.71 -33.02
CA PRO A 229 34.81 -19.43 -34.10
C PRO A 229 33.98 -20.59 -34.68
N GLN A 230 34.12 -20.83 -35.99
CA GLN A 230 33.52 -21.96 -36.71
C GLN A 230 34.47 -23.18 -36.83
N GLU A 231 33.99 -24.23 -37.51
CA GLU A 231 34.69 -25.47 -37.92
C GLU A 231 34.98 -26.48 -36.77
N GLY A 232 34.60 -27.77 -36.82
CA GLY A 232 33.76 -28.54 -37.76
C GLY A 232 34.55 -29.54 -38.61
N GLN A 233 34.14 -30.83 -38.66
CA GLN A 233 34.28 -31.77 -39.80
C GLN A 233 33.78 -33.23 -39.50
N TYR A 234 33.15 -33.83 -40.53
CA TYR A 234 33.05 -35.27 -40.88
C TYR A 234 32.30 -36.33 -40.01
N SER A 235 31.12 -36.73 -40.55
CA SER A 235 30.79 -38.08 -41.09
C SER A 235 30.15 -39.19 -40.23
N ASP A 236 28.87 -39.46 -40.54
CA ASP A 236 28.36 -40.69 -41.22
C ASP A 236 28.50 -42.09 -40.59
N GLU A 237 27.35 -42.72 -40.26
CA GLU A 237 26.88 -44.00 -40.83
C GLU A 237 25.48 -44.42 -40.28
N GLY A 238 24.51 -44.76 -41.17
CA GLY A 238 23.48 -45.79 -40.88
C GLY A 238 21.97 -45.43 -40.75
N GLU A 239 21.20 -45.68 -41.82
CA GLU A 239 19.78 -46.18 -41.89
C GLU A 239 18.65 -45.35 -41.18
N VAL A 240 17.66 -44.68 -41.83
CA VAL A 240 16.72 -45.00 -42.97
C VAL A 240 15.69 -46.08 -42.57
N GLU A 241 14.40 -46.12 -42.92
CA GLU A 241 13.46 -45.46 -43.88
C GLU A 241 12.46 -44.51 -43.14
N GLU A 242 11.49 -43.73 -43.65
CA GLU A 242 10.94 -43.23 -44.96
C GLU A 242 10.05 -41.98 -44.62
N GLY A 243 9.53 -41.10 -45.50
CA GLY A 243 9.73 -40.85 -46.93
C GLY A 243 8.83 -39.72 -47.51
N GLN A 244 9.37 -38.92 -48.46
CA GLN A 244 8.80 -38.43 -49.75
C GLN A 244 7.49 -37.58 -49.79
N GLN A 245 7.18 -36.67 -50.75
CA GLN A 245 7.82 -35.98 -51.91
C GLN A 245 6.79 -34.92 -52.45
N GLU A 246 7.05 -33.87 -53.25
CA GLU A 246 8.21 -32.99 -53.57
C GLU A 246 7.70 -31.77 -54.40
N GLU A 247 8.36 -30.59 -54.36
CA GLU A 247 8.22 -29.42 -55.31
C GLU A 247 6.83 -28.72 -55.40
N GLY A 248 6.57 -27.57 -56.07
CA GLY A 248 7.34 -26.56 -56.84
C GLY A 248 6.42 -25.85 -57.88
N GLU A 249 6.54 -24.59 -58.33
CA GLU A 249 7.45 -23.46 -58.01
C GLU A 249 6.64 -22.11 -57.91
N ASP A 250 6.84 -21.09 -58.77
CA ASP A 250 6.22 -19.72 -58.75
C ASP A 250 4.89 -19.59 -59.57
N ASP A 251 4.13 -18.47 -59.70
CA ASP A 251 4.40 -17.17 -60.36
C ASP A 251 3.29 -16.08 -60.05
N ASP A 252 3.43 -14.85 -60.60
CA ASP A 252 2.62 -13.60 -60.37
C ASP A 252 1.28 -13.41 -61.17
N ASP A 253 0.63 -12.25 -60.96
CA ASP A 253 -0.46 -11.57 -61.74
C ASP A 253 -1.90 -12.19 -61.70
N ASP A 254 -3.03 -11.48 -61.94
CA ASP A 254 -3.31 -10.09 -62.40
C ASP A 254 -4.67 -9.54 -61.85
N VAL A 255 -5.12 -8.37 -62.35
CA VAL A 255 -6.30 -7.56 -61.93
C VAL A 255 -7.61 -7.89 -62.68
N ASP A 256 -8.77 -7.78 -62.00
CA ASP A 256 -10.07 -7.23 -62.50
C ASP A 256 -11.13 -7.28 -61.35
N VAL A 257 -12.37 -6.75 -61.45
CA VAL A 257 -12.87 -5.36 -61.62
C VAL A 257 -14.40 -5.39 -61.94
N GLU A 258 -15.19 -4.45 -61.37
CA GLU A 258 -16.61 -4.11 -61.67
C GLU A 258 -17.70 -5.19 -61.35
N GLU A 259 -18.73 -4.85 -60.55
CA GLU A 259 -20.12 -4.37 -60.90
C GLU A 259 -21.04 -5.51 -61.43
N GLU A 260 -22.37 -5.54 -61.29
CA GLU A 260 -23.42 -4.96 -60.42
C GLU A 260 -24.73 -5.77 -60.76
N GLU A 261 -25.82 -5.67 -59.98
CA GLU A 261 -27.22 -5.90 -60.43
C GLU A 261 -27.64 -7.31 -61.01
N ASP A 262 -28.87 -7.83 -60.95
CA ASP A 262 -30.08 -7.50 -60.16
C ASP A 262 -31.12 -8.66 -60.13
N GLU A 263 -32.26 -8.42 -59.46
CA GLU A 263 -33.65 -8.86 -59.79
C GLU A 263 -34.22 -10.31 -59.57
N ASP A 264 -35.55 -10.32 -59.32
CA ASP A 264 -36.63 -11.34 -59.50
C ASP A 264 -36.78 -12.57 -58.55
N GLU A 265 -37.86 -12.65 -57.73
CA GLU A 265 -39.25 -13.19 -57.95
C GLU A 265 -39.34 -14.75 -57.90
N ASP A 266 -40.35 -15.46 -57.35
CA ASP A 266 -41.72 -15.18 -56.84
C ASP A 266 -42.05 -16.20 -55.69
N ASP A 267 -42.59 -15.80 -54.53
CA ASP A 267 -44.01 -15.85 -54.05
C ASP A 267 -44.82 -17.18 -54.10
N CYS A 268 -45.59 -17.47 -53.01
CA CYS A 268 -47.05 -17.75 -53.07
C CYS A 268 -47.75 -18.02 -51.71
N HIS A 269 -48.88 -17.31 -51.48
CA HIS A 269 -50.04 -17.60 -50.59
C HIS A 269 -49.92 -17.41 -49.05
N THR A 270 -50.50 -16.37 -48.39
CA THR A 270 -51.93 -15.91 -48.20
C THR A 270 -52.75 -16.67 -47.13
N VAL A 271 -53.73 -16.11 -46.38
CA VAL A 271 -54.64 -14.92 -46.54
C VAL A 271 -55.08 -14.28 -45.19
N ASP A 272 -55.30 -12.96 -45.20
CA ASP A 272 -56.33 -12.06 -44.57
C ASP A 272 -56.76 -12.20 -43.08
N SER A 273 -57.19 -11.15 -42.34
CA SER A 273 -57.64 -9.76 -42.64
C SER A 273 -57.16 -8.75 -41.55
N ILE A 274 -57.03 -7.40 -41.66
CA ILE A 274 -57.59 -6.32 -42.53
C ILE A 274 -59.01 -5.82 -42.10
N PRO A 275 -59.30 -4.50 -41.90
CA PRO A 275 -58.45 -3.33 -41.56
C PRO A 275 -59.14 -2.31 -40.58
N ASP A 276 -58.58 -1.10 -40.41
CA ASP A 276 -59.18 0.21 -40.83
C ASP A 276 -58.21 1.38 -40.48
N GLU A 277 -58.18 2.42 -41.32
CA GLU A 277 -57.23 3.55 -41.32
C GLU A 277 -57.98 4.90 -41.37
N GLU A 278 -57.32 6.03 -41.08
CA GLU A 278 -57.59 7.33 -41.72
C GLU A 278 -56.40 8.29 -41.55
N GLU A 279 -56.19 9.17 -42.53
CA GLU A 279 -55.06 10.10 -42.69
C GLU A 279 -55.47 11.55 -42.31
N GLU A 280 -54.51 12.49 -42.21
CA GLU A 280 -54.54 13.81 -42.90
C GLU A 280 -53.28 14.66 -42.56
N GLU A 281 -52.98 15.66 -43.40
CA GLU A 281 -51.75 16.48 -43.41
C GLU A 281 -52.01 17.98 -43.14
N GLU A 282 -50.93 18.77 -43.00
CA GLU A 282 -50.79 20.24 -43.18
C GLU A 282 -51.73 21.24 -42.45
N GLU A 283 -51.14 22.28 -41.83
CA GLU A 283 -51.13 23.67 -42.36
C GLU A 283 -50.39 24.65 -41.39
N GLU A 284 -49.72 25.68 -41.94
CA GLU A 284 -49.24 26.88 -41.23
C GLU A 284 -50.11 28.10 -41.65
N GLU A 285 -50.36 29.05 -40.75
CA GLU A 285 -50.38 30.52 -40.94
C GLU A 285 -51.15 31.24 -39.80
N GLY A 286 -50.88 32.54 -39.56
CA GLY A 286 -51.77 33.41 -38.77
C GLY A 286 -51.11 34.46 -37.87
N ASP A 287 -50.58 35.55 -38.47
CA ASP A 287 -50.26 36.79 -37.75
C ASP A 287 -51.54 37.59 -37.40
N GLU A 288 -51.54 38.38 -36.32
CA GLU A 288 -52.28 39.66 -36.25
C GLU A 288 -51.66 40.61 -35.20
N ASP A 289 -51.49 41.89 -35.57
CA ASP A 289 -50.80 42.93 -34.78
C ASP A 289 -51.70 43.64 -33.73
N GLU A 290 -51.09 44.24 -32.70
CA GLU A 290 -51.58 45.54 -32.19
C GLU A 290 -50.43 46.43 -31.63
N GLU A 291 -50.28 47.64 -32.18
CA GLU A 291 -49.27 48.64 -31.75
C GLU A 291 -49.77 49.49 -30.55
N GLY A 292 -48.84 50.01 -29.72
CA GLY A 292 -49.19 50.96 -28.65
C GLY A 292 -47.99 51.63 -27.96
N GLU A 293 -47.56 52.79 -28.47
CA GLU A 293 -46.46 53.59 -27.89
C GLU A 293 -46.79 54.19 -26.50
N GLY A 294 -45.76 54.39 -25.68
CA GLY A 294 -45.88 54.98 -24.34
C GLY A 294 -44.55 55.48 -23.77
N ASP A 295 -43.90 56.44 -24.43
CA ASP A 295 -42.70 57.13 -23.93
C ASP A 295 -43.02 58.07 -22.75
N ASP A 296 -42.26 57.95 -21.66
CA ASP A 296 -42.07 59.02 -20.66
C ASP A 296 -40.75 58.78 -19.88
N GLY A 297 -39.63 59.16 -20.47
CA GLY A 297 -38.28 58.78 -20.01
C GLY A 297 -37.76 59.45 -18.72
N TYR A 298 -36.95 58.70 -17.96
CA TYR A 298 -35.97 59.21 -16.99
C TYR A 298 -34.61 58.56 -17.22
N GLU A 299 -33.56 59.38 -17.37
CA GLU A 299 -32.20 58.88 -17.62
C GLU A 299 -31.49 58.40 -16.35
N GLN A 300 -30.93 57.19 -16.43
CA GLN A 300 -29.66 56.75 -15.85
C GLN A 300 -29.38 56.98 -14.34
N ILE A 301 -29.29 55.86 -13.61
CA ILE A 301 -28.04 55.51 -12.93
C ILE A 301 -27.74 54.04 -13.24
N SER A 302 -26.58 53.74 -13.83
CA SER A 302 -26.07 52.37 -13.96
C SER A 302 -25.29 51.98 -12.69
N SER A 303 -25.67 50.87 -12.06
CA SER A 303 -24.89 50.22 -11.01
C SER A 303 -24.35 48.90 -11.55
N ASP A 304 -23.04 48.78 -11.68
CA ASP A 304 -22.36 47.66 -12.33
C ASP A 304 -22.29 46.41 -11.42
N GLU A 305 -23.44 45.89 -10.98
CA GLU A 305 -23.55 44.76 -10.03
C GLU A 305 -24.41 43.57 -10.55
N ASP A 306 -24.80 43.58 -11.83
CA ASP A 306 -25.33 42.40 -12.55
C ASP A 306 -24.19 41.40 -12.85
N GLY A 307 -23.65 40.80 -11.78
CA GLY A 307 -22.54 39.84 -11.81
C GLY A 307 -22.71 38.64 -10.87
N ILE A 308 -23.83 38.58 -10.14
CA ILE A 308 -24.24 37.39 -9.36
C ILE A 308 -25.18 36.58 -10.24
N ALA A 309 -24.65 35.53 -10.89
CA ALA A 309 -25.48 34.54 -11.55
C ALA A 309 -26.37 33.84 -10.50
N ASP A 310 -27.63 33.57 -10.85
CA ASP A 310 -28.58 32.87 -9.98
C ASP A 310 -28.02 31.51 -9.52
N LEU A 311 -27.65 31.43 -8.24
CA LEU A 311 -26.98 30.26 -7.67
C LEU A 311 -27.98 29.14 -7.32
N GLU A 312 -28.88 28.80 -8.26
CA GLU A 312 -29.86 27.72 -8.15
C GLU A 312 -29.20 26.33 -8.28
N ARG A 313 -28.32 26.00 -7.32
CA ARG A 313 -27.86 24.64 -6.99
C ARG A 313 -27.53 23.73 -8.19
N GLU A 314 -26.71 24.20 -9.12
CA GLU A 314 -25.85 23.28 -9.88
C GLU A 314 -24.85 22.63 -8.91
N THR A 315 -25.27 21.54 -8.27
CA THR A 315 -24.37 20.68 -7.49
C THR A 315 -23.22 20.25 -8.38
N PHE A 316 -21.98 20.61 -8.03
CA PHE A 316 -20.81 20.20 -8.79
C PHE A 316 -20.75 18.67 -8.85
N LYS A 317 -20.96 18.12 -10.05
CA LYS A 317 -20.82 16.70 -10.34
C LYS A 317 -19.47 16.49 -10.99
N TYR A 318 -18.73 15.50 -10.48
CA TYR A 318 -17.57 14.97 -11.19
C TYR A 318 -18.02 14.34 -12.52
N PRO A 319 -17.15 14.28 -13.54
CA PRO A 319 -17.39 13.44 -14.71
C PRO A 319 -17.74 12.02 -14.28
N ASN A 320 -18.72 11.39 -14.94
CA ASN A 320 -19.15 10.05 -14.55
C ASN A 320 -18.03 9.05 -14.86
N PHE A 321 -17.38 8.55 -13.81
CA PHE A 321 -16.16 7.74 -13.85
C PHE A 321 -16.44 6.28 -13.47
N ASP A 322 -17.56 6.03 -12.79
CA ASP A 322 -17.94 4.72 -12.27
C ASP A 322 -18.79 3.92 -13.27
N VAL A 323 -18.86 2.60 -13.09
CA VAL A 323 -19.79 1.77 -13.86
C VAL A 323 -21.18 1.92 -13.26
N GLU A 324 -22.12 2.50 -14.01
CA GLU A 324 -23.54 2.43 -13.67
C GLU A 324 -24.05 0.99 -13.88
N TYR A 325 -23.91 0.16 -12.85
CA TYR A 325 -24.47 -1.19 -12.79
C TYR A 325 -25.99 -1.12 -13.01
N THR A 326 -26.48 -1.83 -14.03
CA THR A 326 -27.91 -1.77 -14.36
C THR A 326 -28.76 -2.52 -13.31
N PRO A 327 -30.08 -2.26 -13.23
CA PRO A 327 -30.96 -3.08 -12.42
C PRO A 327 -30.89 -4.58 -12.74
N GLU A 328 -30.56 -4.96 -13.98
CA GLU A 328 -30.36 -6.36 -14.40
C GLU A 328 -29.02 -6.96 -13.91
N ASP A 329 -27.93 -6.18 -13.87
CA ASP A 329 -26.68 -6.60 -13.21
C ASP A 329 -26.97 -6.97 -11.75
N LEU A 330 -27.68 -6.08 -11.04
CA LEU A 330 -27.99 -6.20 -9.61
C LEU A 330 -29.10 -7.22 -9.31
N ALA A 331 -30.06 -7.44 -10.21
CA ALA A 331 -31.15 -8.41 -10.02
C ALA A 331 -30.68 -9.89 -10.01
N SER A 332 -29.44 -10.16 -10.41
CA SER A 332 -28.81 -11.48 -10.27
C SER A 332 -28.29 -11.77 -8.85
N VAL A 333 -28.29 -10.77 -7.98
CA VAL A 333 -27.68 -10.79 -6.65
C VAL A 333 -28.76 -11.01 -5.58
N PRO A 334 -28.73 -12.11 -4.81
CA PRO A 334 -29.65 -12.28 -3.69
C PRO A 334 -29.45 -11.18 -2.63
N PRO A 335 -30.52 -10.65 -2.01
CA PRO A 335 -30.41 -9.75 -0.85
C PRO A 335 -30.05 -10.55 0.41
N MET A 336 -28.85 -11.12 0.44
CA MET A 336 -28.22 -11.62 1.66
C MET A 336 -27.48 -10.46 2.34
N THR A 337 -27.75 -10.26 3.62
CA THR A 337 -26.91 -9.43 4.48
C THR A 337 -25.55 -10.10 4.63
N TYR A 338 -24.49 -9.43 4.20
CA TYR A 338 -23.12 -9.84 4.54
C TYR A 338 -22.80 -9.36 5.94
N ASP A 339 -22.88 -10.29 6.90
CA ASP A 339 -22.23 -10.14 8.19
C ASP A 339 -20.83 -10.80 8.11
N PRO A 340 -19.73 -10.05 8.32
CA PRO A 340 -18.39 -10.63 8.39
C PRO A 340 -18.26 -11.71 9.48
N TYR A 341 -18.96 -11.55 10.60
CA TYR A 341 -18.82 -12.39 11.80
C TYR A 341 -19.49 -13.77 11.68
N ASP A 342 -20.40 -13.94 10.73
CA ASP A 342 -21.09 -15.22 10.44
C ASP A 342 -20.18 -16.27 9.77
N ARG A 343 -18.96 -15.89 9.34
CA ARG A 343 -18.06 -16.72 8.49
C ARG A 343 -16.78 -17.13 9.21
N GLU A 344 -16.82 -18.24 9.93
CA GLU A 344 -15.59 -18.88 10.47
C GLU A 344 -14.67 -19.41 9.36
N LEU A 345 -13.36 -19.29 9.55
CA LEU A 345 -12.35 -19.97 8.72
C LEU A 345 -12.39 -21.48 8.96
N VAL A 346 -12.13 -22.24 7.90
CA VAL A 346 -12.16 -23.72 7.85
C VAL A 346 -10.84 -24.27 7.27
N PRO A 347 -10.55 -25.58 7.41
CA PRO A 347 -9.31 -26.16 6.89
C PRO A 347 -9.06 -25.95 5.39
N LEU A 348 -7.83 -25.56 5.04
CA LEU A 348 -7.34 -25.36 3.66
C LEU A 348 -7.62 -26.57 2.74
N LEU A 349 -8.26 -26.30 1.58
CA LEU A 349 -8.66 -27.33 0.61
C LEU A 349 -7.70 -27.52 -0.59
N TYR A 350 -6.84 -26.53 -0.90
CA TYR A 350 -6.00 -26.52 -2.11
C TYR A 350 -4.53 -26.18 -1.83
N PHE A 351 -4.27 -25.08 -1.10
CA PHE A 351 -2.90 -24.67 -0.77
C PHE A 351 -2.30 -25.55 0.35
N SER A 352 -0.98 -25.68 0.35
CA SER A 352 -0.22 -26.32 1.43
C SER A 352 0.20 -25.30 2.49
N CYS A 353 0.09 -25.68 3.76
CA CYS A 353 0.54 -24.89 4.90
C CYS A 353 2.06 -24.57 4.83
N PRO A 354 2.49 -23.35 5.18
CA PRO A 354 3.82 -22.82 4.83
C PRO A 354 4.98 -23.41 5.65
N TYR A 355 4.70 -24.03 6.80
CA TYR A 355 5.69 -24.65 7.67
C TYR A 355 6.03 -26.12 7.33
N LYS A 356 5.26 -26.79 6.46
CA LYS A 356 5.59 -28.16 6.04
C LYS A 356 6.74 -28.16 5.03
N THR A 357 7.58 -29.19 5.10
CA THR A 357 8.61 -29.47 4.12
C THR A 357 8.00 -29.92 2.78
N THR A 358 8.78 -29.80 1.71
CA THR A 358 8.44 -30.34 0.37
C THR A 358 8.17 -31.84 0.41
N PHE A 359 8.83 -32.57 1.30
CA PHE A 359 8.66 -34.00 1.53
C PHE A 359 7.33 -34.34 2.22
N GLU A 360 6.95 -33.60 3.27
CA GLU A 360 5.68 -33.78 3.97
C GLU A 360 4.48 -33.45 3.07
N ILE A 361 4.61 -32.42 2.24
CA ILE A 361 3.62 -32.07 1.20
C ILE A 361 3.48 -33.20 0.17
N GLU A 362 4.59 -33.76 -0.33
CA GLU A 362 4.56 -34.89 -1.27
C GLU A 362 3.97 -36.17 -0.65
N ILE A 363 4.21 -36.40 0.65
CA ILE A 363 3.59 -37.50 1.41
C ILE A 363 2.08 -37.32 1.58
N SER A 364 1.60 -36.11 1.91
CA SER A 364 0.16 -35.82 1.95
C SER A 364 -0.48 -36.04 0.58
N ARG A 365 0.08 -35.40 -0.46
CA ARG A 365 -0.39 -35.50 -1.85
C ARG A 365 -0.57 -36.94 -2.33
N MET A 366 0.32 -37.86 -1.93
CA MET A 366 0.21 -39.29 -2.26
C MET A 366 -0.78 -40.09 -1.40
N LYS A 367 -1.14 -39.62 -0.19
CA LYS A 367 -2.25 -40.21 0.58
C LYS A 367 -3.59 -39.81 -0.05
N ASP A 368 -3.75 -38.54 -0.40
CA ASP A 368 -5.01 -37.95 -0.85
C ASP A 368 -5.42 -38.42 -2.26
N GLN A 369 -4.45 -38.71 -3.13
CA GLN A 369 -4.71 -39.24 -4.47
C GLN A 369 -5.16 -40.71 -4.50
N GLY A 370 -5.13 -41.42 -3.36
CA GLY A 370 -5.50 -42.82 -3.24
C GLY A 370 -4.41 -43.78 -3.73
N PRO A 371 -4.51 -45.08 -3.39
CA PRO A 371 -3.44 -46.04 -3.66
C PRO A 371 -3.25 -46.38 -5.15
N ASP A 372 -4.26 -46.11 -5.99
CA ASP A 372 -4.38 -46.64 -7.35
C ASP A 372 -4.10 -45.62 -8.47
N LYS A 373 -3.82 -44.34 -8.13
CA LYS A 373 -3.32 -43.35 -9.11
C LYS A 373 -1.80 -43.46 -9.20
N GLU A 374 -1.29 -43.99 -10.31
CA GLU A 374 0.14 -44.19 -10.52
C GLU A 374 0.89 -42.84 -10.74
N ASN A 375 1.48 -42.31 -9.68
CA ASN A 375 2.45 -41.21 -9.75
C ASN A 375 3.78 -41.71 -10.35
N SER A 376 3.81 -41.88 -11.68
CA SER A 376 4.91 -42.49 -12.44
C SER A 376 6.29 -41.92 -12.09
N GLY A 377 6.40 -40.59 -11.97
CA GLY A 377 7.66 -39.91 -11.62
C GLY A 377 8.14 -40.12 -10.17
N ALA A 378 7.28 -40.56 -9.26
CA ALA A 378 7.70 -41.01 -7.92
C ALA A 378 8.12 -42.49 -7.93
N ILE A 379 7.44 -43.32 -8.72
CA ILE A 379 7.82 -44.72 -8.96
C ILE A 379 9.23 -44.77 -9.58
N GLU A 380 9.47 -44.05 -10.67
CA GLU A 380 10.78 -43.96 -11.35
C GLU A 380 11.89 -43.52 -10.38
N ALA A 381 11.67 -42.43 -9.64
CA ALA A 381 12.62 -41.93 -8.65
C ALA A 381 12.92 -42.97 -7.55
N SER A 382 11.90 -43.73 -7.09
CA SER A 382 12.06 -44.77 -6.07
C SER A 382 12.86 -45.98 -6.56
N VAL A 383 12.62 -46.42 -7.80
CA VAL A 383 13.36 -47.53 -8.43
C VAL A 383 14.82 -47.12 -8.61
N LYS A 384 15.07 -45.96 -9.21
CA LYS A 384 16.43 -45.46 -9.47
C LYS A 384 17.22 -45.20 -8.18
N LEU A 385 16.57 -44.68 -7.14
CA LEU A 385 17.18 -44.52 -5.81
C LEU A 385 17.56 -45.88 -5.21
N THR A 386 16.70 -46.89 -5.35
CA THR A 386 16.97 -48.26 -4.88
C THR A 386 18.13 -48.88 -5.64
N GLU A 387 18.14 -48.80 -6.97
CA GLU A 387 19.23 -49.32 -7.83
C GLU A 387 20.59 -48.72 -7.48
N LEU A 388 20.68 -47.40 -7.25
CA LEU A 388 21.92 -46.74 -6.85
C LEU A 388 22.43 -47.23 -5.48
N LEU A 389 21.53 -47.38 -4.50
CA LEU A 389 21.87 -47.90 -3.17
C LEU A 389 22.32 -49.37 -3.21
N GLU A 390 21.66 -50.20 -4.03
CA GLU A 390 22.01 -51.62 -4.16
C GLU A 390 23.30 -51.87 -4.94
N LEU A 391 23.61 -51.03 -5.93
CA LEU A 391 24.79 -51.14 -6.80
C LEU A 391 26.09 -50.76 -6.08
N TYR A 392 26.06 -49.79 -5.16
CA TYR A 392 27.25 -49.27 -4.47
C TYR A 392 27.25 -49.55 -2.96
N ARG A 393 26.82 -50.74 -2.51
CA ARG A 393 26.85 -51.10 -1.07
C ARG A 393 28.24 -50.96 -0.44
N GLU A 394 29.28 -51.43 -1.13
CA GLU A 394 30.67 -51.46 -0.61
C GLU A 394 31.69 -50.61 -1.40
N ASP A 395 31.49 -50.35 -2.70
CA ASP A 395 32.42 -49.53 -3.49
C ASP A 395 32.30 -48.04 -3.12
N ARG A 396 33.45 -47.38 -2.95
CA ARG A 396 33.59 -45.96 -2.62
C ARG A 396 34.48 -45.22 -3.63
N GLY A 397 34.68 -45.78 -4.82
CA GLY A 397 35.40 -45.15 -5.93
C GLY A 397 34.63 -43.99 -6.57
N ALA A 398 35.17 -43.46 -7.67
CA ALA A 398 34.62 -42.26 -8.34
C ALA A 398 33.15 -42.40 -8.80
N LYS A 399 32.69 -43.61 -9.10
CA LYS A 399 31.29 -43.88 -9.48
C LYS A 399 30.30 -43.66 -8.33
N TRP A 400 30.69 -44.02 -7.11
CA TRP A 400 29.88 -43.78 -5.90
C TRP A 400 29.75 -42.27 -5.62
N VAL A 401 30.79 -41.48 -5.88
CA VAL A 401 30.72 -40.01 -5.77
C VAL A 401 29.77 -39.40 -6.81
N THR A 402 29.73 -39.93 -8.04
CA THR A 402 28.70 -39.52 -9.02
C THR A 402 27.28 -39.87 -8.53
N ALA A 403 27.08 -41.06 -7.93
CA ALA A 403 25.79 -41.43 -7.34
C ALA A 403 25.38 -40.50 -6.18
N LEU A 404 26.31 -40.12 -5.30
CA LEU A 404 26.07 -39.13 -4.24
C LEU A 404 25.67 -37.74 -4.77
N GLU A 405 26.16 -37.32 -5.93
CA GLU A 405 25.79 -36.04 -6.54
C GLU A 405 24.36 -36.05 -7.12
N GLU A 406 23.91 -37.22 -7.60
CA GLU A 406 22.60 -37.49 -8.20
C GLU A 406 21.49 -37.74 -7.15
N ILE A 407 21.74 -38.57 -6.14
CA ILE A 407 20.75 -38.98 -5.11
C ILE A 407 19.89 -37.82 -4.55
N PRO A 408 20.44 -36.63 -4.22
CA PRO A 408 19.65 -35.49 -3.75
C PRO A 408 18.44 -35.11 -4.64
N SER A 409 18.50 -35.31 -5.96
CA SER A 409 17.33 -35.03 -6.82
C SER A 409 16.24 -36.10 -6.77
N LEU A 410 16.55 -37.28 -6.22
CA LEU A 410 15.64 -38.43 -6.14
C LEU A 410 14.93 -38.51 -4.78
N ILE A 411 15.51 -37.94 -3.71
CA ILE A 411 15.03 -38.13 -2.32
C ILE A 411 13.55 -37.75 -2.15
N ILE A 412 13.14 -36.53 -2.51
CA ILE A 412 11.80 -36.00 -2.18
C ILE A 412 10.68 -36.91 -2.71
N LYS A 413 10.80 -37.39 -3.96
CA LYS A 413 9.80 -38.26 -4.60
C LYS A 413 10.03 -39.75 -4.35
N GLY A 414 11.28 -40.19 -4.36
CA GLY A 414 11.65 -41.59 -4.25
C GLY A 414 11.52 -42.12 -2.82
N LEU A 415 12.00 -41.38 -1.82
CA LEU A 415 11.96 -41.82 -0.43
C LEU A 415 10.54 -41.72 0.16
N SER A 416 9.74 -40.73 -0.22
CA SER A 416 8.33 -40.61 0.20
C SER A 416 7.50 -41.78 -0.32
N TYR A 417 7.71 -42.20 -1.58
CA TYR A 417 7.09 -43.39 -2.14
C TYR A 417 7.55 -44.67 -1.41
N LEU A 418 8.86 -44.82 -1.16
CA LEU A 418 9.39 -45.99 -0.42
C LEU A 418 8.83 -46.09 1.01
N GLN A 419 8.73 -44.98 1.75
CA GLN A 419 8.12 -44.98 3.09
C GLN A 419 6.65 -45.41 3.06
N LEU A 420 5.86 -44.89 2.12
CA LEU A 420 4.41 -45.17 2.02
C LEU A 420 4.07 -46.55 1.43
N LYS A 421 4.86 -47.07 0.48
CA LYS A 421 4.51 -48.25 -0.32
C LYS A 421 5.47 -49.44 -0.13
N ASN A 422 6.71 -49.23 0.33
CA ASN A 422 7.73 -50.28 0.46
C ASN A 422 8.51 -50.20 1.79
N THR A 423 7.79 -50.08 2.90
CA THR A 423 8.29 -49.91 4.28
C THR A 423 9.10 -51.10 4.84
N LYS A 424 9.62 -52.00 3.99
CA LYS A 424 10.42 -53.19 4.34
C LYS A 424 11.92 -52.99 4.21
N GLN A 425 12.35 -51.94 3.53
CA GLN A 425 13.76 -51.65 3.24
C GLN A 425 14.11 -50.31 3.88
N ASP A 426 15.01 -50.34 4.86
CA ASP A 426 15.49 -49.12 5.52
C ASP A 426 16.42 -48.34 4.58
N SER A 427 15.81 -47.55 3.70
CA SER A 427 16.51 -46.69 2.74
C SER A 427 16.97 -45.38 3.39
N LEU A 428 16.35 -44.94 4.49
CA LEU A 428 16.73 -43.70 5.18
C LEU A 428 18.02 -43.91 5.97
N GLY A 429 18.12 -44.96 6.78
CA GLY A 429 19.34 -45.31 7.51
C GLY A 429 20.53 -45.54 6.57
N GLN A 430 20.32 -46.22 5.44
CA GLN A 430 21.34 -46.39 4.39
C GLN A 430 21.81 -45.06 3.78
N LEU A 431 20.91 -44.10 3.56
CA LEU A 431 21.28 -42.76 3.07
C LEU A 431 22.03 -41.94 4.13
N VAL A 432 21.68 -42.06 5.40
CA VAL A 432 22.42 -41.45 6.52
C VAL A 432 23.82 -42.07 6.64
N ASP A 433 23.96 -43.39 6.58
CA ASP A 433 25.25 -44.11 6.54
C ASP A 433 26.15 -43.61 5.39
N TRP A 434 25.57 -43.46 4.19
CA TRP A 434 26.28 -42.91 3.03
C TRP A 434 26.71 -41.45 3.27
N THR A 435 25.87 -40.64 3.92
CA THR A 435 26.16 -39.24 4.26
C THR A 435 27.33 -39.14 5.23
N MET A 436 27.33 -39.92 6.30
CA MET A 436 28.41 -39.94 7.29
C MET A 436 29.72 -40.46 6.70
N GLN A 437 29.66 -41.43 5.78
CA GLN A 437 30.82 -41.91 5.02
C GLN A 437 31.35 -40.86 4.03
N ALA A 438 30.46 -40.10 3.38
CA ALA A 438 30.83 -39.04 2.44
C ALA A 438 31.50 -37.83 3.12
N LEU A 439 31.00 -37.43 4.30
CA LEU A 439 31.56 -36.33 5.10
C LEU A 439 32.88 -36.69 5.80
N ASN A 440 33.22 -37.97 5.94
CA ASN A 440 34.38 -38.40 6.70
C ASN A 440 35.70 -37.94 6.05
N LEU A 441 36.38 -36.97 6.68
CA LEU A 441 37.66 -36.41 6.24
C LEU A 441 38.74 -37.48 5.99
N GLN A 442 38.81 -38.53 6.82
CA GLN A 442 39.81 -39.60 6.68
C GLN A 442 39.51 -40.56 5.52
N VAL A 443 38.26 -40.61 5.04
CA VAL A 443 37.89 -41.27 3.78
C VAL A 443 38.22 -40.35 2.61
N ALA A 444 37.82 -39.07 2.70
CA ALA A 444 38.07 -38.08 1.66
C ALA A 444 39.57 -37.90 1.36
N PHE A 445 40.44 -37.80 2.36
CA PHE A 445 41.90 -37.67 2.15
C PHE A 445 42.57 -38.89 1.48
N ARG A 446 41.87 -40.04 1.37
CA ARG A 446 42.37 -41.21 0.62
C ARG A 446 42.01 -41.16 -0.88
N GLN A 447 41.12 -40.25 -1.28
CA GLN A 447 40.72 -40.05 -2.67
C GLN A 447 41.63 -39.02 -3.37
N PRO A 448 41.72 -39.04 -4.71
CA PRO A 448 42.36 -37.98 -5.48
C PRO A 448 41.76 -36.59 -5.17
N ILE A 449 42.58 -35.53 -5.26
CA ILE A 449 42.21 -34.15 -4.87
C ILE A 449 40.95 -33.64 -5.58
N ALA A 450 40.78 -33.93 -6.87
CA ALA A 450 39.58 -33.54 -7.62
C ALA A 450 38.31 -34.30 -7.19
N LEU A 451 38.47 -35.47 -6.55
CA LEU A 451 37.39 -36.34 -6.10
C LEU A 451 37.03 -36.09 -4.63
N ASN A 452 38.00 -35.76 -3.76
CA ASN A 452 37.75 -35.55 -2.33
C ASN A 452 36.88 -34.30 -2.07
N VAL A 453 37.11 -33.20 -2.79
CA VAL A 453 36.24 -32.01 -2.71
C VAL A 453 34.84 -32.29 -3.26
N ARG A 454 34.70 -33.16 -4.27
CA ARG A 454 33.38 -33.60 -4.77
C ARG A 454 32.65 -34.46 -3.75
N GLN A 455 33.31 -35.45 -3.17
CA GLN A 455 32.75 -36.31 -2.12
C GLN A 455 32.22 -35.49 -0.93
N LEU A 456 33.03 -34.56 -0.40
CA LEU A 456 32.64 -33.72 0.74
C LEU A 456 31.47 -32.78 0.39
N LYS A 457 31.47 -32.16 -0.80
CA LYS A 457 30.35 -31.33 -1.29
C LYS A 457 29.07 -32.13 -1.47
N ALA A 458 29.16 -33.33 -2.05
CA ALA A 458 28.02 -34.22 -2.23
C ALA A 458 27.47 -34.68 -0.88
N GLY A 459 28.34 -35.01 0.09
CA GLY A 459 27.95 -35.29 1.48
C GLY A 459 27.21 -34.12 2.13
N THR A 460 27.72 -32.89 2.05
CA THR A 460 27.01 -31.71 2.60
C THR A 460 25.67 -31.44 1.91
N LYS A 461 25.58 -31.65 0.59
CA LYS A 461 24.31 -31.53 -0.16
C LYS A 461 23.32 -32.62 0.27
N LEU A 462 23.80 -33.83 0.55
CA LEU A 462 22.99 -34.96 0.98
C LEU A 462 22.43 -34.75 2.40
N VAL A 463 23.18 -34.12 3.31
CA VAL A 463 22.64 -33.64 4.60
C VAL A 463 21.45 -32.70 4.38
N SER A 464 21.58 -31.69 3.51
CA SER A 464 20.48 -30.74 3.25
C SER A 464 19.23 -31.46 2.74
N SER A 465 19.36 -32.32 1.72
CA SER A 465 18.21 -33.04 1.15
C SER A 465 17.64 -34.14 2.06
N LEU A 466 18.38 -34.62 3.07
CA LEU A 466 17.84 -35.51 4.10
C LEU A 466 17.18 -34.73 5.25
N ALA A 467 17.63 -33.50 5.55
CA ALA A 467 16.93 -32.62 6.48
C ALA A 467 15.61 -32.09 5.89
N GLU A 468 15.54 -31.91 4.57
CA GLU A 468 14.29 -31.66 3.82
C GLU A 468 13.25 -32.79 3.94
N CYS A 469 13.61 -33.97 4.47
CA CYS A 469 12.65 -35.03 4.83
C CYS A 469 11.92 -34.82 6.16
N GLY A 470 12.04 -33.64 6.78
CA GLY A 470 11.37 -33.28 8.02
C GLY A 470 11.94 -34.01 9.25
N ALA A 471 11.14 -34.07 10.32
CA ALA A 471 11.57 -34.59 11.62
C ALA A 471 12.19 -36.01 11.57
N PRO A 472 11.70 -36.99 10.76
CA PRO A 472 12.35 -38.30 10.66
C PRO A 472 13.77 -38.23 10.08
N GLY A 473 13.98 -37.42 9.04
CA GLY A 473 15.28 -37.28 8.39
C GLY A 473 16.30 -36.61 9.31
N VAL A 474 15.90 -35.53 10.00
CA VAL A 474 16.76 -34.86 10.98
C VAL A 474 17.02 -35.75 12.21
N THR A 475 16.04 -36.51 12.70
CA THR A 475 16.21 -37.40 13.86
C THR A 475 17.25 -38.50 13.60
N GLU A 476 17.26 -39.11 12.42
CA GLU A 476 18.30 -40.10 12.05
C GLU A 476 19.68 -39.45 11.87
N LEU A 477 19.75 -38.28 11.22
CA LEU A 477 21.00 -37.50 11.10
C LEU A 477 21.58 -37.07 12.47
N LEU A 478 20.72 -36.74 13.44
CA LEU A 478 21.11 -36.39 14.80
C LEU A 478 21.62 -37.61 15.58
N GLN A 479 20.95 -38.76 15.47
CA GLN A 479 21.42 -40.03 16.05
C GLN A 479 22.79 -40.44 15.50
N ALA A 480 23.03 -40.20 14.20
CA ALA A 480 24.33 -40.41 13.56
C ALA A 480 25.40 -39.36 13.94
N GLY A 481 25.02 -38.26 14.62
CA GLY A 481 25.94 -37.23 15.11
C GLY A 481 26.35 -36.19 14.07
N VAL A 482 25.53 -35.91 13.05
CA VAL A 482 25.88 -35.06 11.90
C VAL A 482 26.46 -33.68 12.30
N ILE A 483 25.91 -33.05 13.35
CA ILE A 483 26.32 -31.71 13.80
C ILE A 483 27.80 -31.70 14.20
N ASN A 484 28.28 -32.73 14.90
CA ASN A 484 29.69 -32.83 15.28
C ASN A 484 30.61 -32.99 14.07
N VAL A 485 30.22 -33.82 13.09
CA VAL A 485 31.02 -34.04 11.86
C VAL A 485 31.03 -32.81 10.95
N LEU A 486 29.95 -32.01 10.93
CA LEU A 486 29.94 -30.70 10.27
C LEU A 486 30.86 -29.69 10.97
N PHE A 487 30.90 -29.69 12.31
CA PHE A 487 31.89 -28.87 13.05
C PHE A 487 33.32 -29.34 12.82
N ASP A 488 33.62 -30.64 12.79
CA ASP A 488 34.94 -31.17 12.45
C ASP A 488 35.40 -30.67 11.06
N LEU A 489 34.49 -30.61 10.08
CA LEU A 489 34.76 -30.06 8.75
C LEU A 489 34.93 -28.53 8.73
N LEU A 490 34.26 -27.79 9.63
CA LEU A 490 34.37 -26.34 9.76
C LEU A 490 35.65 -25.90 10.49
N PHE A 491 36.10 -26.68 11.49
CA PHE A 491 37.33 -26.42 12.25
C PHE A 491 38.60 -27.00 11.59
N ALA A 492 38.48 -27.95 10.66
CA ALA A 492 39.64 -28.56 10.01
C ALA A 492 40.52 -27.57 9.23
N ASP A 493 41.84 -27.72 9.41
CA ASP A 493 42.86 -26.96 8.70
C ASP A 493 42.78 -27.13 7.18
N HIS A 494 43.15 -26.07 6.45
CA HIS A 494 43.22 -26.01 4.99
C HIS A 494 41.89 -26.26 4.24
N VAL A 495 40.74 -26.34 4.93
CA VAL A 495 39.41 -26.38 4.30
C VAL A 495 39.07 -25.03 3.67
N SER A 496 38.87 -25.01 2.35
CA SER A 496 38.50 -23.80 1.60
C SER A 496 37.20 -23.17 2.12
N SER A 497 37.10 -21.83 2.09
CA SER A 497 35.90 -21.09 2.48
C SER A 497 34.65 -21.55 1.72
N SER A 498 34.76 -21.84 0.43
CA SER A 498 33.67 -22.41 -0.37
C SER A 498 33.17 -23.77 0.14
N LEU A 499 34.01 -24.60 0.77
CA LEU A 499 33.58 -25.86 1.39
C LEU A 499 32.99 -25.61 2.80
N LYS A 500 33.56 -24.68 3.58
CA LYS A 500 32.93 -24.24 4.84
C LYS A 500 31.51 -23.70 4.62
N LEU A 501 31.26 -22.93 3.55
CA LEU A 501 29.92 -22.46 3.17
C LEU A 501 28.94 -23.61 2.84
N ASN A 502 29.40 -24.72 2.26
CA ASN A 502 28.54 -25.89 2.06
C ASN A 502 28.26 -26.62 3.38
N ALA A 503 29.23 -26.66 4.31
CA ALA A 503 29.02 -27.20 5.65
C ALA A 503 28.07 -26.34 6.49
N PHE A 504 28.11 -25.00 6.36
CA PHE A 504 27.10 -24.11 6.94
C PHE A 504 25.72 -24.33 6.33
N LYS A 505 25.58 -24.43 5.00
CA LYS A 505 24.25 -24.72 4.41
C LYS A 505 23.71 -26.09 4.83
N ALA A 506 24.56 -27.11 5.01
CA ALA A 506 24.17 -28.39 5.59
C ALA A 506 23.69 -28.27 7.04
N LEU A 507 24.40 -27.50 7.88
CA LEU A 507 24.04 -27.25 9.28
C LEU A 507 22.75 -26.42 9.39
N ASP A 508 22.61 -25.41 8.53
CA ASP A 508 21.43 -24.54 8.40
C ASP A 508 20.17 -25.35 8.03
N SER A 509 20.29 -26.31 7.10
CA SER A 509 19.19 -27.23 6.78
C SER A 509 18.81 -28.12 7.98
N VAL A 510 19.78 -28.60 8.77
CA VAL A 510 19.50 -29.43 9.96
C VAL A 510 18.77 -28.62 11.03
N ILE A 511 19.27 -27.44 11.40
CA ILE A 511 18.63 -26.60 12.42
C ILE A 511 17.30 -25.99 11.96
N SER A 512 17.04 -25.95 10.65
CA SER A 512 15.75 -25.49 10.11
C SER A 512 14.58 -26.42 10.49
N MET A 513 14.85 -27.59 11.05
CA MET A 513 13.87 -28.40 11.78
C MET A 513 14.02 -28.21 13.29
N THR A 514 12.90 -28.25 13.99
CA THR A 514 12.77 -28.06 15.44
C THR A 514 13.70 -28.93 16.26
N GLU A 515 13.78 -30.22 15.93
CA GLU A 515 14.63 -31.20 16.60
C GLU A 515 16.12 -30.87 16.43
N GLY A 516 16.47 -30.32 15.26
CA GLY A 516 17.81 -29.88 14.91
C GLY A 516 18.23 -28.61 15.66
N MET A 517 17.34 -27.62 15.77
CA MET A 517 17.60 -26.41 16.57
C MET A 517 17.73 -26.76 18.05
N GLU A 518 16.83 -27.55 18.62
CA GLU A 518 16.93 -28.02 20.00
C GLU A 518 18.26 -28.75 20.26
N ALA A 519 18.65 -29.68 19.40
CA ALA A 519 19.89 -30.43 19.53
C ALA A 519 21.15 -29.55 19.35
N PHE A 520 21.04 -28.46 18.58
CA PHE A 520 22.12 -27.48 18.39
C PHE A 520 22.30 -26.56 19.61
N LEU A 521 21.21 -26.09 20.22
CA LEU A 521 21.24 -25.24 21.43
C LEU A 521 21.62 -26.03 22.70
N ARG A 522 21.23 -27.30 22.78
CA ARG A 522 21.43 -28.18 23.96
C ARG A 522 22.91 -28.43 24.28
N GLY A 523 23.42 -27.72 25.28
CA GLY A 523 24.70 -28.03 25.93
C GLY A 523 24.55 -29.15 26.97
N THR A 524 25.59 -29.94 27.18
CA THR A 524 25.67 -30.88 28.33
C THR A 524 26.78 -30.45 29.29
N GLN A 525 26.79 -30.97 30.52
CA GLN A 525 27.86 -30.65 31.48
C GLN A 525 29.26 -31.14 31.05
N SER A 526 29.37 -31.93 29.97
CA SER A 526 30.64 -32.46 29.44
C SER A 526 30.94 -32.06 28.00
N GLU A 527 29.98 -31.51 27.26
CA GLU A 527 30.14 -31.13 25.84
C GLU A 527 29.50 -29.78 25.53
N LYS A 528 30.27 -28.94 24.82
CA LYS A 528 29.82 -27.62 24.35
C LYS A 528 28.66 -27.76 23.35
N SER A 529 27.67 -26.89 23.46
CA SER A 529 26.56 -26.82 22.49
C SER A 529 27.06 -26.45 21.09
N GLY A 530 26.22 -26.67 20.07
CA GLY A 530 26.49 -26.19 18.71
C GLY A 530 26.65 -24.67 18.66
N TYR A 531 25.81 -23.95 19.40
CA TYR A 531 25.91 -22.48 19.56
C TYR A 531 27.28 -22.05 20.11
N GLN A 532 27.79 -22.70 21.17
CA GLN A 532 29.11 -22.42 21.73
C GLN A 532 30.25 -22.74 20.75
N LYS A 533 30.16 -23.87 20.04
CA LYS A 533 31.13 -24.24 18.97
C LYS A 533 31.11 -23.23 17.82
N LEU A 534 29.95 -22.67 17.48
CA LEU A 534 29.80 -21.66 16.43
C LEU A 534 30.41 -20.31 16.83
N LEU A 535 30.17 -19.84 18.06
CA LEU A 535 30.84 -18.64 18.58
C LEU A 535 32.37 -18.81 18.60
N GLU A 536 32.87 -19.96 19.04
CA GLU A 536 34.31 -20.25 19.02
C GLU A 536 34.89 -20.26 17.59
N LEU A 537 34.14 -20.73 16.59
CA LEU A 537 34.54 -20.69 15.18
C LEU A 537 34.58 -19.25 14.63
N ILE A 538 33.62 -18.40 15.00
CA ILE A 538 33.50 -17.01 14.54
C ILE A 538 34.56 -16.10 15.20
N LEU A 539 34.98 -16.40 16.43
CA LEU A 539 36.02 -15.68 17.15
C LEU A 539 37.47 -16.04 16.72
N LEU A 540 37.63 -17.01 15.81
CA LEU A 540 38.90 -17.29 15.14
C LEU A 540 39.08 -16.39 13.89
N ASP A 541 40.31 -16.30 13.39
CA ASP A 541 40.58 -15.67 12.09
C ASP A 541 39.88 -16.44 10.97
N GLN A 542 38.79 -15.87 10.44
CA GLN A 542 37.99 -16.43 9.35
C GLN A 542 37.70 -15.36 8.29
N THR A 543 37.58 -15.79 7.04
CA THR A 543 37.12 -14.91 5.95
C THR A 543 35.74 -14.34 6.26
N VAL A 544 35.47 -13.07 5.93
CA VAL A 544 34.17 -12.39 6.14
C VAL A 544 32.96 -13.26 5.76
N ARG A 545 33.04 -13.99 4.64
CA ARG A 545 31.98 -14.88 4.15
C ARG A 545 31.61 -16.03 5.11
N VAL A 546 32.60 -16.55 5.84
CA VAL A 546 32.42 -17.57 6.88
C VAL A 546 31.79 -16.96 8.13
N VAL A 547 32.18 -15.74 8.49
CA VAL A 547 31.53 -14.98 9.57
C VAL A 547 30.06 -14.74 9.24
N THR A 548 29.74 -14.20 8.05
CA THR A 548 28.35 -13.97 7.61
C THR A 548 27.49 -15.25 7.64
N ALA A 549 28.01 -16.39 7.16
CA ALA A 549 27.30 -17.66 7.18
C ALA A 549 27.04 -18.18 8.61
N GLY A 550 27.97 -17.94 9.54
CA GLY A 550 27.81 -18.23 10.96
C GLY A 550 26.82 -17.28 11.64
N SER A 551 26.88 -15.98 11.35
CA SER A 551 25.93 -14.97 11.86
C SER A 551 24.49 -15.29 11.46
N ALA A 552 24.24 -15.77 10.24
CA ALA A 552 22.91 -16.18 9.81
C ALA A 552 22.32 -17.34 10.64
N ILE A 553 23.17 -18.26 11.11
CA ILE A 553 22.76 -19.31 12.05
C ILE A 553 22.49 -18.72 13.45
N LEU A 554 23.35 -17.82 13.94
CA LEU A 554 23.13 -17.15 15.23
C LEU A 554 21.81 -16.37 15.26
N GLN A 555 21.44 -15.68 14.17
CA GLN A 555 20.16 -14.97 14.08
C GLN A 555 18.95 -15.92 14.10
N LYS A 556 19.02 -17.08 13.43
CA LYS A 556 17.99 -18.13 13.56
C LYS A 556 17.91 -18.70 14.98
N CYS A 557 19.03 -18.85 15.69
CA CYS A 557 19.04 -19.28 17.09
C CYS A 557 18.38 -18.23 17.99
N HIS A 558 18.76 -16.96 17.86
CA HIS A 558 18.21 -15.83 18.62
C HIS A 558 16.69 -15.71 18.46
N PHE A 559 16.18 -15.77 17.22
CA PHE A 559 14.74 -15.81 16.94
C PHE A 559 14.02 -16.99 17.62
N TYR A 560 14.60 -18.20 17.59
CA TYR A 560 14.03 -19.37 18.27
C TYR A 560 14.06 -19.21 19.81
N GLU A 561 15.14 -18.66 20.36
CA GLU A 561 15.28 -18.38 21.80
C GLU A 561 14.28 -17.32 22.27
N ILE A 562 13.99 -16.29 21.47
CA ILE A 562 12.95 -15.29 21.75
C ILE A 562 11.56 -15.90 21.76
N LEU A 563 11.18 -16.71 20.76
CA LEU A 563 9.88 -17.39 20.77
C LEU A 563 9.72 -18.31 22.00
N SER A 564 10.80 -18.95 22.43
CA SER A 564 10.86 -19.71 23.68
C SER A 564 10.71 -18.82 24.93
N GLU A 565 11.24 -17.61 24.95
CA GLU A 565 11.06 -16.66 26.07
C GLU A 565 9.67 -16.03 26.11
N ILE A 566 9.08 -15.66 24.97
CA ILE A 566 7.70 -15.16 24.87
C ILE A 566 6.73 -16.22 25.37
N LYS A 567 6.92 -17.49 24.97
CA LYS A 567 6.10 -18.61 25.45
C LYS A 567 6.12 -18.75 26.97
N LYS A 568 7.31 -18.86 27.57
CA LYS A 568 7.46 -18.96 29.04
C LYS A 568 6.82 -17.77 29.78
N LEU A 569 6.92 -16.58 29.21
CA LEU A 569 6.38 -15.35 29.80
C LEU A 569 4.84 -15.31 29.72
N GLY A 570 4.26 -15.66 28.57
CA GLY A 570 2.81 -15.75 28.38
C GLY A 570 2.16 -16.87 29.19
N ASP A 571 2.78 -18.05 29.24
CA ASP A 571 2.35 -19.18 30.09
C ASP A 571 2.26 -18.74 31.57
N HIS A 572 3.32 -18.07 32.07
CA HIS A 572 3.41 -17.54 33.44
C HIS A 572 2.42 -16.39 33.73
N ILE A 573 2.13 -15.53 32.75
CA ILE A 573 1.08 -14.50 32.82
C ILE A 573 -0.32 -15.14 32.92
N ALA A 574 -0.58 -16.20 32.15
CA ALA A 574 -1.84 -16.93 32.19
C ALA A 574 -2.04 -17.74 33.49
N GLU A 575 -0.98 -18.38 34.01
CA GLU A 575 -1.01 -19.04 35.33
C GLU A 575 -1.32 -18.05 36.46
N LYS A 576 -0.66 -16.88 36.48
CA LYS A 576 -0.95 -15.80 37.44
C LYS A 576 -2.41 -15.37 37.39
N THR A 577 -2.92 -15.09 36.20
CA THR A 577 -4.30 -14.61 35.99
C THR A 577 -5.32 -15.66 36.44
N SER A 578 -5.09 -16.94 36.12
CA SER A 578 -5.95 -18.06 36.52
C SER A 578 -6.05 -18.23 38.04
N SER A 579 -5.00 -17.86 38.79
CA SER A 579 -4.94 -18.06 40.25
C SER A 579 -5.87 -17.16 41.07
N VAL A 580 -6.29 -16.01 40.52
CA VAL A 580 -7.14 -15.02 41.23
C VAL A 580 -8.57 -15.54 41.39
N ASN A 581 -9.10 -16.27 40.41
CA ASN A 581 -10.50 -16.70 40.34
C ASN A 581 -10.88 -17.86 41.30
N HIS A 582 -10.02 -18.22 42.25
CA HIS A 582 -10.20 -19.39 43.12
C HIS A 582 -10.04 -19.13 44.64
N SER A 583 -10.08 -17.87 45.08
CA SER A 583 -10.02 -17.52 46.51
C SER A 583 -11.40 -17.21 47.12
N GLU A 584 -12.21 -18.25 47.41
CA GLU A 584 -13.41 -18.11 48.26
C GLU A 584 -13.01 -17.80 49.73
N PRO A 585 -13.61 -16.80 50.40
CA PRO A 585 -13.23 -16.38 51.75
C PRO A 585 -13.97 -17.16 52.87
N ASP A 586 -13.58 -18.42 53.09
CA ASP A 586 -14.28 -19.33 54.02
C ASP A 586 -13.71 -19.34 55.46
N GLN A 587 -14.11 -18.38 56.33
CA GLN A 587 -14.15 -18.55 57.81
C GLN A 587 -14.80 -17.41 58.65
N ASP A 588 -16.10 -17.59 58.93
CA ASP A 588 -16.79 -17.66 60.24
C ASP A 588 -16.50 -16.71 61.46
N THR A 589 -17.60 -16.35 62.17
CA THR A 589 -17.74 -15.66 63.49
C THR A 589 -17.29 -14.18 63.63
N ASP A 590 -17.89 -13.31 64.45
CA ASP A 590 -18.82 -13.45 65.60
C ASP A 590 -19.97 -12.36 65.57
N ALA A 591 -20.93 -12.44 66.49
CA ALA A 591 -22.27 -11.83 66.36
C ALA A 591 -22.49 -10.41 66.96
N GLY A 592 -23.42 -9.65 66.37
CA GLY A 592 -24.01 -8.43 66.93
C GLY A 592 -25.38 -8.09 66.31
N LEU A 593 -26.39 -7.74 67.14
CA LEU A 593 -27.76 -7.44 66.67
C LEU A 593 -28.01 -5.91 66.58
N GLU A 594 -28.75 -5.44 65.57
CA GLU A 594 -30.20 -5.15 65.67
C GLU A 594 -30.85 -4.58 64.37
N ARG A 595 -31.99 -5.19 64.00
CA ARG A 595 -33.17 -4.65 63.26
C ARG A 595 -33.11 -3.25 62.59
N ALA A 596 -33.35 -3.18 61.27
CA ALA A 596 -34.68 -2.94 60.64
C ALA A 596 -34.60 -2.43 59.18
N ASN A 597 -35.35 -3.06 58.27
CA ASN A 597 -35.61 -2.62 56.88
C ASN A 597 -36.99 -1.91 56.76
N PRO A 598 -37.34 -1.27 55.62
CA PRO A 598 -36.54 -0.95 54.42
C PRO A 598 -36.58 0.55 54.04
N ASP A 599 -35.84 0.93 52.98
CA ASP A 599 -36.30 1.70 51.79
C ASP A 599 -35.09 2.37 51.10
N TYR A 600 -35.27 2.80 49.84
CA TYR A 600 -34.25 3.28 48.88
C TYR A 600 -33.35 2.21 48.25
N GLU A 601 -33.86 1.61 47.17
CA GLU A 601 -33.02 1.15 46.07
C GLU A 601 -32.52 2.38 45.31
N ASN A 602 -31.23 2.69 45.45
CA ASN A 602 -30.47 3.40 44.41
C ASN A 602 -29.80 2.31 43.57
N GLU A 603 -30.11 2.25 42.28
CA GLU A 603 -29.26 1.54 41.32
C GLU A 603 -27.94 2.32 41.23
N VAL A 604 -26.87 1.74 41.77
CA VAL A 604 -25.52 2.28 41.62
C VAL A 604 -24.95 1.69 40.35
N GLU A 605 -24.65 2.55 39.38
CA GLU A 605 -23.96 2.19 38.14
C GLU A 605 -22.65 1.45 38.49
N ALA A 606 -22.41 0.32 37.82
CA ALA A 606 -21.39 -0.64 38.22
C ALA A 606 -19.97 -0.14 37.88
N SER A 607 -19.36 0.65 38.77
CA SER A 607 -17.97 1.09 38.65
C SER A 607 -16.97 -0.03 38.98
N MET A 608 -16.95 -1.10 38.18
CA MET A 608 -16.24 -2.35 38.52
C MET A 608 -14.87 -2.52 37.84
N ASP A 609 -14.50 -1.66 36.90
CA ASP A 609 -13.32 -1.88 36.04
C ASP A 609 -11.99 -1.40 36.64
N MET A 610 -12.02 -0.39 37.53
CA MET A 610 -10.81 0.12 38.21
C MET A 610 -10.25 -0.85 39.26
N ASP A 611 -11.11 -1.52 40.04
CA ASP A 611 -10.69 -2.42 41.11
C ASP A 611 -10.03 -3.72 40.58
N LEU A 612 -10.32 -4.10 39.33
CA LEU A 612 -9.72 -5.29 38.69
C LEU A 612 -8.23 -5.10 38.39
N LEU A 613 -7.82 -3.91 37.91
CA LEU A 613 -6.41 -3.64 37.59
C LEU A 613 -5.52 -3.62 38.83
N GLU A 614 -5.98 -3.02 39.93
CA GLU A 614 -5.25 -3.01 41.22
C GLU A 614 -5.13 -4.40 41.87
N SER A 615 -5.96 -5.38 41.46
CA SER A 615 -5.92 -6.75 41.99
C SER A 615 -4.84 -7.66 41.37
N SER A 616 -4.15 -7.18 40.33
CA SER A 616 -3.35 -8.04 39.45
C SER A 616 -1.94 -8.37 39.99
N ASN A 617 -1.54 -9.65 39.91
CA ASN A 617 -0.21 -10.13 40.30
C ASN A 617 0.86 -10.01 39.18
N ILE A 618 0.59 -9.23 38.13
CA ILE A 618 1.48 -9.01 36.99
C ILE A 618 2.27 -7.73 37.24
N SER A 619 3.58 -7.75 37.00
CA SER A 619 4.42 -6.56 37.14
C SER A 619 4.57 -5.82 35.81
N GLU A 620 4.64 -4.49 35.89
CA GLU A 620 4.94 -3.59 34.76
C GLU A 620 6.18 -4.08 33.97
N SER A 621 7.24 -4.51 34.67
CA SER A 621 8.46 -5.07 34.06
C SER A 621 8.28 -6.41 33.32
N GLU A 622 7.22 -7.18 33.61
CA GLU A 622 6.88 -8.37 32.80
C GLU A 622 6.17 -7.96 31.50
N ILE A 623 5.40 -6.86 31.52
CA ILE A 623 4.74 -6.28 30.34
C ILE A 623 5.76 -5.58 29.44
N GLU A 624 6.65 -4.75 30.00
CA GLU A 624 7.78 -4.14 29.27
C GLU A 624 8.64 -5.21 28.57
N LYS A 625 8.95 -6.31 29.26
CA LYS A 625 9.69 -7.45 28.66
C LYS A 625 8.89 -8.05 27.51
N LEU A 626 7.58 -8.28 27.66
CA LEU A 626 6.74 -8.85 26.61
C LEU A 626 6.74 -7.98 25.34
N ILE A 627 6.58 -6.66 25.49
CA ILE A 627 6.61 -5.69 24.39
C ILE A 627 7.95 -5.78 23.65
N SER A 628 9.07 -5.64 24.36
CA SER A 628 10.40 -5.68 23.73
C SER A 628 10.71 -6.99 23.01
N LEU A 629 10.13 -8.12 23.43
CA LEU A 629 10.27 -9.40 22.74
C LEU A 629 9.40 -9.49 21.48
N LEU A 630 8.21 -8.89 21.47
CA LEU A 630 7.32 -8.83 20.29
C LEU A 630 7.88 -7.88 19.22
N GLU A 631 8.40 -6.72 19.63
CA GLU A 631 9.11 -5.77 18.76
C GLU A 631 10.36 -6.42 18.12
N GLU A 632 11.15 -7.16 18.89
CA GLU A 632 12.30 -7.90 18.39
C GLU A 632 11.89 -9.06 17.45
N VAL A 633 10.76 -9.74 17.69
CA VAL A 633 10.19 -10.71 16.71
C VAL A 633 9.87 -10.03 15.39
N PHE A 634 9.18 -8.87 15.42
CA PHE A 634 8.86 -8.10 14.22
C PHE A 634 10.14 -7.72 13.45
N HIS A 635 11.12 -7.11 14.13
CA HIS A 635 12.40 -6.68 13.52
C HIS A 635 13.21 -7.85 12.94
N LEU A 636 13.25 -8.99 13.64
CA LEU A 636 13.93 -10.19 13.15
C LEU A 636 13.21 -10.83 11.96
N MET A 637 11.88 -10.75 11.88
CA MET A 637 11.14 -11.22 10.69
C MET A 637 11.33 -10.28 9.50
N GLU A 638 11.32 -8.96 9.69
CA GLU A 638 11.57 -7.98 8.63
C GLU A 638 12.99 -8.10 8.05
N THR A 639 14.00 -8.24 8.91
CA THR A 639 15.41 -8.35 8.48
C THR A 639 15.79 -9.75 7.97
N ALA A 640 15.00 -10.79 8.26
CA ALA A 640 15.33 -12.19 7.97
C ALA A 640 15.83 -12.49 6.53
N PRO A 641 15.28 -11.89 5.45
CA PRO A 641 15.78 -12.13 4.09
C PRO A 641 17.24 -11.72 3.89
N HIS A 642 17.75 -10.78 4.68
CA HIS A 642 19.12 -10.27 4.58
C HIS A 642 20.02 -10.77 5.72
N THR A 643 19.45 -11.10 6.89
CA THR A 643 20.20 -11.53 8.08
C THR A 643 20.25 -13.04 8.31
N MET A 644 19.25 -13.82 7.85
CA MET A 644 19.09 -15.25 8.16
C MET A 644 19.31 -16.20 6.96
N ILE A 645 19.63 -15.68 5.77
CA ILE A 645 19.92 -16.50 4.58
C ILE A 645 21.40 -16.90 4.51
N GLN A 646 21.67 -18.17 4.15
CA GLN A 646 23.03 -18.65 3.91
C GLN A 646 23.64 -18.02 2.64
N PRO A 647 24.79 -17.33 2.72
CA PRO A 647 25.32 -16.56 1.61
C PRO A 647 25.74 -17.46 0.43
N PRO A 648 25.30 -17.17 -0.81
CA PRO A 648 25.59 -18.02 -1.97
C PRO A 648 27.08 -18.32 -2.15
N VAL A 649 27.43 -19.55 -2.53
CA VAL A 649 28.83 -20.02 -2.64
C VAL A 649 29.69 -19.18 -3.63
N LYS A 650 29.06 -18.39 -4.51
CA LYS A 650 29.71 -17.44 -5.44
C LYS A 650 29.57 -15.94 -5.08
N SER A 651 28.79 -15.55 -4.06
CA SER A 651 28.61 -14.13 -3.69
C SER A 651 29.86 -13.53 -3.04
N PHE A 652 30.00 -12.20 -3.08
CA PHE A 652 30.99 -11.46 -2.30
C PHE A 652 30.26 -10.51 -1.32
N PRO A 653 30.75 -10.36 -0.08
CA PRO A 653 30.18 -9.43 0.88
C PRO A 653 30.57 -8.01 0.44
N THR A 654 29.60 -7.25 -0.05
CA THR A 654 29.78 -5.92 -0.63
C THR A 654 28.62 -5.02 -0.21
N ILE A 655 28.87 -3.72 -0.04
CA ILE A 655 27.88 -2.77 0.47
C ILE A 655 26.81 -2.44 -0.59
N ALA A 656 27.14 -2.60 -1.87
CA ALA A 656 26.24 -2.36 -2.99
C ALA A 656 26.46 -3.39 -4.11
N ARG A 657 25.39 -3.68 -4.87
CA ARG A 657 25.40 -4.60 -6.02
C ARG A 657 24.92 -3.91 -7.29
N ILE A 658 25.56 -4.23 -8.43
CA ILE A 658 25.16 -3.78 -9.77
C ILE A 658 24.47 -4.93 -10.52
N THR A 659 25.10 -6.11 -10.52
CA THR A 659 24.55 -7.35 -11.04
C THR A 659 24.90 -8.49 -10.09
N GLY A 660 23.91 -9.32 -9.77
CA GLY A 660 24.06 -10.51 -8.95
C GLY A 660 22.88 -11.45 -9.18
N PRO A 661 23.04 -12.76 -8.91
CA PRO A 661 21.88 -13.63 -8.82
C PRO A 661 20.97 -13.12 -7.69
N PRO A 662 19.64 -13.06 -7.87
CA PRO A 662 18.74 -12.67 -6.79
C PRO A 662 18.88 -13.62 -5.59
N GLU A 663 18.63 -13.11 -4.39
CA GLU A 663 18.33 -13.94 -3.22
C GLU A 663 17.22 -14.93 -3.61
N ARG A 664 17.51 -16.23 -3.41
CA ARG A 664 16.74 -17.35 -3.98
C ARG A 664 16.40 -18.46 -2.99
N ASP A 665 17.04 -18.44 -1.83
CA ASP A 665 16.55 -19.16 -0.66
C ASP A 665 15.55 -18.23 0.06
N ASP A 666 14.70 -18.79 0.92
CA ASP A 666 13.64 -18.06 1.63
C ASP A 666 13.66 -18.47 3.12
N PRO A 667 13.78 -17.54 4.08
CA PRO A 667 13.81 -17.88 5.51
C PRO A 667 12.42 -18.22 6.07
N TYR A 668 11.34 -17.67 5.51
CA TYR A 668 10.03 -17.68 6.16
C TYR A 668 9.46 -19.10 6.38
N PRO A 669 9.59 -20.09 5.49
CA PRO A 669 9.18 -21.48 5.75
C PRO A 669 9.88 -22.15 6.95
N VAL A 670 10.98 -21.59 7.43
CA VAL A 670 11.65 -21.99 8.67
C VAL A 670 11.08 -21.22 9.86
N LEU A 671 10.90 -19.89 9.73
CA LEU A 671 10.33 -19.06 10.78
C LEU A 671 8.88 -19.46 11.11
N PHE A 672 8.04 -19.75 10.10
CA PHE A 672 6.70 -20.32 10.29
C PHE A 672 6.71 -21.66 11.04
N ARG A 673 7.74 -22.48 10.85
CA ARG A 673 7.88 -23.75 11.57
C ARG A 673 8.21 -23.53 13.05
N TYR A 674 9.06 -22.55 13.35
CA TYR A 674 9.35 -22.16 14.73
C TYR A 674 8.15 -21.49 15.41
N LEU A 675 7.40 -20.63 14.70
CA LEU A 675 6.17 -20.00 15.19
C LEU A 675 5.08 -21.06 15.50
N HIS A 676 4.87 -22.00 14.57
CA HIS A 676 3.98 -23.16 14.76
C HIS A 676 4.40 -23.99 15.98
N SER A 677 5.67 -24.38 16.09
CA SER A 677 6.15 -25.22 17.20
C SER A 677 6.08 -24.55 18.58
N HIS A 678 6.08 -23.22 18.62
CA HIS A 678 5.86 -22.47 19.86
C HIS A 678 4.38 -22.19 20.15
N HIS A 679 3.47 -22.53 19.22
CA HIS A 679 2.03 -22.20 19.28
C HIS A 679 1.80 -20.68 19.33
N PHE A 680 2.55 -19.91 18.51
CA PHE A 680 2.60 -18.45 18.60
C PHE A 680 1.22 -17.77 18.45
N LEU A 681 0.37 -18.24 17.53
CA LEU A 681 -0.96 -17.65 17.33
C LEU A 681 -1.90 -17.94 18.51
N GLU A 682 -1.89 -19.16 19.07
CA GLU A 682 -2.64 -19.50 20.29
C GLU A 682 -2.19 -18.63 21.48
N LEU A 683 -0.88 -18.41 21.61
CA LEU A 683 -0.27 -17.62 22.67
C LEU A 683 -0.63 -16.12 22.55
N VAL A 684 -0.63 -15.57 21.33
CA VAL A 684 -1.07 -14.19 21.08
C VAL A 684 -2.58 -14.03 21.37
N THR A 685 -3.41 -14.97 20.93
CA THR A 685 -4.84 -15.00 21.28
C THR A 685 -5.07 -15.05 22.79
N LEU A 686 -4.29 -15.86 23.52
CA LEU A 686 -4.35 -15.94 24.98
C LEU A 686 -3.96 -14.62 25.66
N LEU A 687 -2.91 -13.94 25.17
CA LEU A 687 -2.49 -12.63 25.68
C LEU A 687 -3.53 -11.53 25.42
N LEU A 688 -4.18 -11.53 24.25
CA LEU A 688 -5.28 -10.62 23.92
C LEU A 688 -6.61 -11.00 24.61
N SER A 689 -6.70 -12.19 25.23
CA SER A 689 -7.85 -12.62 26.05
C SER A 689 -7.70 -12.25 27.54
N ILE A 690 -6.57 -11.67 27.96
CA ILE A 690 -6.30 -11.27 29.34
C ILE A 690 -6.41 -9.73 29.43
N PRO A 691 -7.35 -9.17 30.22
CA PRO A 691 -7.66 -7.73 30.21
C PRO A 691 -6.45 -6.80 30.43
N ILE A 692 -5.51 -7.21 31.28
CA ILE A 692 -4.31 -6.43 31.65
C ILE A 692 -3.33 -6.29 30.47
N THR A 693 -3.30 -7.27 29.56
CA THR A 693 -2.44 -7.26 28.36
C THR A 693 -3.19 -6.83 27.10
N SER A 694 -4.50 -7.03 27.01
CA SER A 694 -5.32 -6.53 25.89
C SER A 694 -5.53 -5.01 25.95
N ALA A 695 -5.79 -4.46 27.14
CA ALA A 695 -5.93 -3.02 27.36
C ALA A 695 -4.59 -2.25 27.41
N HIS A 696 -3.44 -2.94 27.29
CA HIS A 696 -2.14 -2.27 27.31
C HIS A 696 -1.70 -1.88 25.89
N PRO A 697 -1.68 -0.58 25.52
CA PRO A 697 -1.54 -0.15 24.13
C PRO A 697 -0.23 -0.61 23.49
N GLY A 698 0.87 -0.67 24.24
CA GLY A 698 2.16 -1.18 23.73
C GLY A 698 2.16 -2.69 23.43
N VAL A 699 1.35 -3.49 24.14
CA VAL A 699 1.23 -4.94 23.84
C VAL A 699 0.32 -5.12 22.62
N LEU A 700 -0.78 -4.37 22.55
CA LEU A 700 -1.69 -4.37 21.41
C LEU A 700 -0.97 -3.91 20.12
N GLN A 701 -0.16 -2.85 20.18
CA GLN A 701 0.57 -2.35 19.00
C GLN A 701 1.63 -3.34 18.51
N ALA A 702 2.55 -3.77 19.39
CA ALA A 702 3.59 -4.74 19.00
C ALA A 702 2.99 -6.06 18.49
N THR A 703 1.82 -6.45 19.01
CA THR A 703 1.03 -7.57 18.47
C THR A 703 0.45 -7.26 17.09
N LYS A 704 -0.26 -6.12 16.92
CA LYS A 704 -0.82 -5.67 15.64
C LYS A 704 0.27 -5.64 14.56
N ASP A 705 1.48 -5.17 14.86
CA ASP A 705 2.54 -5.01 13.88
C ASP A 705 3.15 -6.35 13.40
N VAL A 706 3.36 -7.31 14.31
CA VAL A 706 3.70 -8.70 13.91
C VAL A 706 2.59 -9.30 13.04
N LEU A 707 1.32 -9.15 13.43
CA LEU A 707 0.19 -9.73 12.70
C LEU A 707 0.01 -9.10 11.30
N LYS A 708 0.15 -7.77 11.18
CA LYS A 708 0.18 -7.05 9.89
C LYS A 708 1.28 -7.58 8.98
N PHE A 709 2.50 -7.72 9.51
CA PHE A 709 3.65 -8.19 8.75
C PHE A 709 3.40 -9.57 8.13
N LEU A 710 2.85 -10.51 8.91
CA LEU A 710 2.43 -11.81 8.40
C LEU A 710 1.39 -11.67 7.28
N ALA A 711 0.34 -10.88 7.51
CA ALA A 711 -0.78 -10.72 6.59
C ALA A 711 -0.44 -9.99 5.26
N GLN A 712 0.71 -9.30 5.17
CA GLN A 712 1.18 -8.73 3.89
C GLN A 712 1.61 -9.78 2.86
N SER A 713 1.70 -11.07 3.23
CA SER A 713 2.25 -12.11 2.34
C SER A 713 1.33 -13.33 2.20
N GLN A 714 1.36 -13.97 1.02
CA GLN A 714 0.63 -15.23 0.78
C GLN A 714 0.98 -16.28 1.84
N LYS A 715 2.25 -16.37 2.22
CA LYS A 715 2.73 -17.38 3.17
C LYS A 715 2.26 -17.11 4.60
N GLY A 716 2.15 -15.84 5.01
CA GLY A 716 1.57 -15.50 6.32
C GLY A 716 0.06 -15.64 6.37
N LEU A 717 -0.67 -15.28 5.30
CA LEU A 717 -2.11 -15.60 5.20
C LEU A 717 -2.36 -17.12 5.22
N LEU A 718 -1.54 -17.90 4.51
CA LEU A 718 -1.57 -19.37 4.60
C LEU A 718 -1.15 -19.90 5.98
N PHE A 719 -0.35 -19.18 6.76
CA PHE A 719 -0.03 -19.55 8.15
C PHE A 719 -1.26 -19.38 9.05
N PHE A 720 -1.92 -18.23 9.00
CA PHE A 720 -3.20 -17.99 9.69
C PHE A 720 -4.25 -19.06 9.33
N MET A 721 -4.45 -19.34 8.05
CA MET A 721 -5.39 -20.38 7.60
C MET A 721 -4.96 -21.83 7.93
N SER A 722 -3.69 -22.06 8.27
CA SER A 722 -3.25 -23.37 8.78
C SER A 722 -3.64 -23.56 10.25
N GLU A 723 -3.61 -22.47 11.02
CA GLU A 723 -4.01 -22.41 12.43
C GLU A 723 -5.40 -21.75 12.56
N TYR A 724 -6.37 -22.22 11.77
CA TYR A 724 -7.69 -21.57 11.61
C TYR A 724 -8.46 -21.43 12.94
N GLU A 725 -8.32 -22.37 13.88
CA GLU A 725 -8.99 -22.31 15.20
C GLU A 725 -8.43 -21.17 16.06
N ALA A 726 -7.10 -21.06 16.14
CA ALA A 726 -6.44 -19.96 16.84
C ALA A 726 -6.71 -18.61 16.16
N THR A 727 -6.77 -18.58 14.82
CA THR A 727 -7.02 -17.38 14.02
C THR A 727 -8.47 -16.89 14.15
N ASN A 728 -9.47 -17.78 14.15
CA ASN A 728 -10.88 -17.42 14.38
C ASN A 728 -11.06 -16.76 15.77
N LEU A 729 -10.35 -17.25 16.78
CA LEU A 729 -10.36 -16.65 18.12
C LEU A 729 -9.55 -15.34 18.17
N LEU A 730 -8.44 -15.25 17.44
CA LEU A 730 -7.61 -14.04 17.33
C LEU A 730 -8.37 -12.88 16.71
N ILE A 731 -9.07 -13.12 15.59
CA ILE A 731 -9.89 -12.13 14.90
C ILE A 731 -10.99 -11.62 15.84
N ARG A 732 -11.69 -12.52 16.54
CA ARG A 732 -12.72 -12.15 17.53
C ARG A 732 -12.16 -11.29 18.66
N ALA A 733 -11.00 -11.64 19.21
CA ALA A 733 -10.35 -10.83 20.25
C ALA A 733 -9.97 -9.42 19.74
N LEU A 734 -9.49 -9.31 18.50
CA LEU A 734 -9.16 -8.02 17.88
C LEU A 734 -10.40 -7.17 17.55
N CYS A 735 -11.49 -7.79 17.06
CA CYS A 735 -12.72 -7.07 16.77
C CYS A 735 -13.46 -6.62 18.03
N HIS A 736 -13.48 -7.42 19.10
CA HIS A 736 -14.09 -6.98 20.38
C HIS A 736 -13.39 -5.78 21.02
N LEU A 737 -12.08 -5.57 20.76
CA LEU A 737 -11.38 -4.36 21.18
C LEU A 737 -11.76 -3.16 20.29
N TYR A 738 -11.91 -3.37 18.98
CA TYR A 738 -12.40 -2.34 18.04
C TYR A 738 -13.81 -1.85 18.40
N ASP A 739 -14.74 -2.76 18.68
CA ASP A 739 -16.12 -2.43 19.02
C ASP A 739 -16.20 -1.57 20.32
N GLN A 740 -15.29 -1.81 21.28
CA GLN A 740 -15.19 -1.04 22.53
C GLN A 740 -14.67 0.39 22.31
N ASP A 741 -13.63 0.55 21.49
CA ASP A 741 -13.08 1.87 21.14
C ASP A 741 -14.11 2.75 20.39
N GLU A 742 -15.02 2.14 19.60
CA GLU A 742 -16.17 2.84 18.99
C GLU A 742 -17.25 3.22 20.02
N GLU A 743 -17.67 2.31 20.91
CA GLU A 743 -18.76 2.60 21.89
C GLU A 743 -18.37 3.66 22.94
N GLU A 744 -17.13 3.69 23.42
CA GLU A 744 -16.67 4.72 24.37
C GLU A 744 -16.42 6.09 23.71
N GLY A 745 -16.43 6.15 22.37
CA GLY A 745 -16.14 7.37 21.62
C GLY A 745 -14.68 7.83 21.72
N LEU A 746 -13.78 6.98 22.22
CA LEU A 746 -12.36 7.23 22.40
C LEU A 746 -11.56 7.03 21.09
N GLN A 747 -12.09 7.52 19.97
CA GLN A 747 -11.46 7.43 18.65
C GLN A 747 -10.05 8.04 18.66
N SER A 748 -9.06 7.15 18.76
CA SER A 748 -7.64 7.46 18.76
C SER A 748 -7.23 8.13 17.45
N ASP A 749 -6.06 8.78 17.42
CA ASP A 749 -5.57 9.50 16.23
C ASP A 749 -4.87 8.54 15.23
N GLY A 750 -5.36 7.30 15.15
CA GLY A 750 -4.68 6.15 14.56
C GLY A 750 -5.21 5.71 13.20
N VAL A 751 -4.32 5.10 12.40
CA VAL A 751 -4.66 4.44 11.12
C VAL A 751 -5.01 2.95 11.34
N ASP A 752 -5.10 2.53 12.60
CA ASP A 752 -4.78 1.17 13.04
C ASP A 752 -6.00 0.34 13.49
N ASP A 753 -7.18 0.94 13.44
CA ASP A 753 -8.37 0.40 14.09
C ASP A 753 -9.02 -0.67 13.20
N ALA A 754 -9.26 -0.37 11.92
CA ALA A 754 -9.87 -1.29 10.95
C ALA A 754 -9.02 -2.53 10.54
N PHE A 755 -7.86 -2.76 11.17
CA PHE A 755 -6.98 -3.91 10.86
C PHE A 755 -7.66 -5.26 11.14
N ALA A 756 -8.48 -5.36 12.19
CA ALA A 756 -9.13 -6.61 12.57
C ALA A 756 -10.07 -7.12 11.45
N LEU A 757 -10.94 -6.24 10.96
CA LEU A 757 -11.82 -6.49 9.82
C LEU A 757 -11.04 -6.75 8.52
N TRP A 758 -9.96 -6.00 8.26
CA TRP A 758 -9.13 -6.23 7.08
C TRP A 758 -8.45 -7.61 7.07
N LEU A 759 -8.02 -8.12 8.23
CA LEU A 759 -7.46 -9.46 8.38
C LEU A 759 -8.52 -10.55 8.17
N GLN A 760 -9.74 -10.32 8.66
CA GLN A 760 -10.92 -11.17 8.48
C GLN A 760 -11.30 -11.26 6.98
N ASP A 761 -11.48 -10.11 6.33
CA ASP A 761 -11.77 -10.02 4.89
C ASP A 761 -10.67 -10.66 4.03
N SER A 762 -9.40 -10.50 4.42
CA SER A 762 -8.25 -11.08 3.70
C SER A 762 -8.20 -12.61 3.82
N THR A 763 -8.38 -13.14 5.03
CA THR A 763 -8.38 -14.60 5.25
C THR A 763 -9.62 -15.27 4.65
N GLN A 764 -10.80 -14.62 4.72
CA GLN A 764 -12.00 -15.08 4.01
C GLN A 764 -11.83 -15.04 2.48
N THR A 765 -11.19 -14.01 1.93
CA THR A 765 -10.87 -13.92 0.49
C THR A 765 -9.99 -15.10 0.06
N LEU A 766 -8.93 -15.41 0.82
CA LEU A 766 -8.05 -16.53 0.50
C LEU A 766 -8.74 -17.90 0.67
N GLN A 767 -9.69 -18.04 1.59
CA GLN A 767 -10.58 -19.20 1.68
C GLN A 767 -11.42 -19.38 0.41
N CYS A 768 -12.10 -18.33 -0.06
CA CYS A 768 -12.87 -18.39 -1.30
C CYS A 768 -12.00 -18.68 -2.53
N ILE A 769 -10.77 -18.16 -2.60
CA ILE A 769 -9.82 -18.49 -3.69
C ILE A 769 -9.37 -19.96 -3.62
N THR A 770 -9.20 -20.50 -2.41
CA THR A 770 -8.90 -21.92 -2.17
C THR A 770 -10.06 -22.82 -2.63
N GLU A 771 -11.31 -22.38 -2.44
CA GLU A 771 -12.51 -23.04 -2.96
C GLU A 771 -12.60 -22.99 -4.50
N LEU A 772 -12.35 -21.84 -5.12
CA LEU A 772 -12.30 -21.70 -6.59
C LEU A 772 -11.28 -22.66 -7.21
N PHE A 773 -10.07 -22.73 -6.68
CA PHE A 773 -9.07 -23.68 -7.17
C PHE A 773 -9.46 -25.16 -6.90
N SER A 774 -10.09 -25.46 -5.76
CA SER A 774 -10.62 -26.80 -5.50
C SER A 774 -11.81 -27.16 -6.40
N HIS A 775 -12.59 -26.19 -6.89
CA HIS A 775 -13.67 -26.40 -7.86
C HIS A 775 -13.07 -26.85 -9.20
N PHE A 776 -12.09 -26.13 -9.75
CA PHE A 776 -11.41 -26.51 -11.01
C PHE A 776 -10.72 -27.88 -10.95
N GLN A 777 -10.22 -28.32 -9.79
CA GLN A 777 -9.68 -29.68 -9.62
C GLN A 777 -10.75 -30.79 -9.66
N ARG A 778 -12.02 -30.47 -9.39
CA ARG A 778 -13.13 -31.43 -9.28
C ARG A 778 -14.02 -31.44 -10.54
N CYS A 779 -14.07 -30.35 -11.30
CA CYS A 779 -14.93 -30.21 -12.49
C CYS A 779 -14.49 -31.09 -13.68
N THR A 780 -15.04 -32.30 -13.79
CA THR A 780 -14.84 -33.17 -14.95
C THR A 780 -15.81 -32.87 -16.10
N ALA A 781 -15.63 -31.73 -16.78
CA ALA A 781 -16.18 -31.41 -18.11
C ALA A 781 -17.71 -31.68 -18.33
N SER A 782 -18.54 -31.51 -17.29
CA SER A 782 -19.93 -32.00 -17.27
C SER A 782 -20.97 -30.89 -17.20
N GLU A 783 -21.19 -30.23 -18.33
CA GLU A 783 -22.40 -29.53 -18.82
C GLU A 783 -23.12 -28.44 -17.99
N GLU A 784 -23.09 -28.42 -16.65
CA GLU A 784 -23.79 -27.39 -15.86
C GLU A 784 -22.98 -26.10 -15.70
N THR A 785 -23.39 -25.05 -16.42
CA THR A 785 -22.95 -23.67 -16.20
C THR A 785 -23.53 -23.12 -14.89
N ASP A 786 -22.73 -22.36 -14.13
CA ASP A 786 -23.14 -21.70 -12.88
C ASP A 786 -23.61 -22.66 -11.76
N HIS A 787 -22.70 -23.50 -11.25
CA HIS A 787 -22.96 -24.33 -10.06
C HIS A 787 -23.27 -23.45 -8.82
N SER A 788 -24.20 -23.88 -7.97
CA SER A 788 -24.64 -23.11 -6.78
C SER A 788 -23.50 -22.78 -5.81
N ASP A 789 -22.58 -23.72 -5.57
CA ASP A 789 -21.44 -23.51 -4.68
C ASP A 789 -20.48 -22.45 -5.25
N LEU A 790 -20.21 -22.52 -6.56
CA LEU A 790 -19.38 -21.55 -7.29
C LEU A 790 -19.98 -20.14 -7.23
N LEU A 791 -21.29 -20.02 -7.47
CA LEU A 791 -21.99 -18.74 -7.33
C LEU A 791 -21.96 -18.23 -5.89
N GLY A 792 -22.09 -19.11 -4.89
CA GLY A 792 -21.96 -18.76 -3.47
C GLY A 792 -20.58 -18.18 -3.14
N THR A 793 -19.50 -18.83 -3.58
CA THR A 793 -18.12 -18.34 -3.40
C THR A 793 -17.90 -16.99 -4.10
N LEU A 794 -18.34 -16.83 -5.36
CA LEU A 794 -18.18 -15.58 -6.13
C LEU A 794 -19.03 -14.42 -5.58
N HIS A 795 -20.26 -14.69 -5.16
CA HIS A 795 -21.15 -13.73 -4.50
C HIS A 795 -20.57 -13.27 -3.16
N SER A 796 -19.97 -14.18 -2.39
CA SER A 796 -19.26 -13.84 -1.14
C SER A 796 -18.10 -12.87 -1.39
N LEU A 797 -17.26 -13.16 -2.39
CA LEU A 797 -16.16 -12.26 -2.79
C LEU A 797 -16.66 -10.88 -3.23
N TYR A 798 -17.78 -10.82 -3.96
CA TYR A 798 -18.38 -9.56 -4.38
C TYR A 798 -18.88 -8.72 -3.20
N LEU A 799 -19.59 -9.34 -2.25
CA LEU A 799 -20.10 -8.67 -1.04
C LEU A 799 -18.99 -8.02 -0.21
N ILE A 800 -17.84 -8.70 -0.04
CA ILE A 800 -16.66 -8.15 0.67
C ILE A 800 -16.20 -6.82 0.03
N THR A 801 -16.30 -6.66 -1.28
CA THR A 801 -15.87 -5.42 -1.97
C THR A 801 -16.76 -4.20 -1.73
N PHE A 802 -17.91 -4.33 -1.03
CA PHE A 802 -18.82 -3.20 -0.80
C PHE A 802 -18.21 -2.19 0.19
N ASN A 803 -17.55 -2.67 1.24
CA ASN A 803 -16.78 -1.85 2.18
C ASN A 803 -15.41 -1.49 1.57
N PRO A 804 -14.90 -0.24 1.68
CA PRO A 804 -13.52 0.11 1.36
C PRO A 804 -12.45 -0.82 1.98
N VAL A 805 -12.66 -1.28 3.22
CA VAL A 805 -11.74 -2.20 3.92
C VAL A 805 -11.67 -3.55 3.21
N GLY A 806 -12.81 -4.21 3.02
CA GLY A 806 -12.89 -5.49 2.30
C GLY A 806 -12.49 -5.38 0.83
N ARG A 807 -12.73 -4.24 0.18
CA ARG A 807 -12.20 -3.98 -1.17
C ARG A 807 -10.67 -3.93 -1.21
N SER A 808 -10.04 -3.33 -0.20
CA SER A 808 -8.58 -3.34 -0.05
C SER A 808 -8.06 -4.77 0.20
N ALA A 809 -8.72 -5.53 1.07
CA ALA A 809 -8.38 -6.93 1.33
C ALA A 809 -8.51 -7.81 0.08
N VAL A 810 -9.61 -7.69 -0.68
CA VAL A 810 -9.82 -8.41 -1.95
C VAL A 810 -8.77 -8.04 -2.99
N GLY A 811 -8.49 -6.74 -3.16
CA GLY A 811 -7.43 -6.25 -4.06
C GLY A 811 -6.04 -6.79 -3.69
N HIS A 812 -5.70 -6.76 -2.41
CA HIS A 812 -4.46 -7.32 -1.86
C HIS A 812 -4.35 -8.82 -2.11
N VAL A 813 -5.32 -9.61 -1.65
CA VAL A 813 -5.20 -11.07 -1.68
C VAL A 813 -5.21 -11.63 -3.10
N PHE A 814 -5.99 -11.07 -4.05
CA PHE A 814 -5.89 -11.49 -5.45
C PHE A 814 -4.55 -11.12 -6.11
N SER A 815 -3.86 -10.09 -5.62
CA SER A 815 -2.54 -9.68 -6.11
C SER A 815 -1.41 -10.64 -5.73
N LEU A 816 -1.58 -11.42 -4.66
CA LEU A 816 -0.53 -12.29 -4.12
C LEU A 816 -0.29 -13.56 -4.97
N ASP A 817 0.99 -13.89 -5.16
CA ASP A 817 1.54 -15.06 -5.86
C ASP A 817 0.91 -15.37 -7.23
N LYS A 818 -0.22 -16.10 -7.23
CA LYS A 818 -0.96 -16.56 -8.42
C LYS A 818 -2.47 -16.55 -8.22
N ASN A 819 -2.96 -15.85 -7.20
CA ASN A 819 -4.35 -15.92 -6.76
C ASN A 819 -5.32 -15.44 -7.86
N LEU A 820 -4.97 -14.37 -8.59
CA LEU A 820 -5.71 -13.86 -9.75
C LEU A 820 -5.95 -14.91 -10.86
N GLN A 821 -5.09 -15.93 -10.99
CA GLN A 821 -5.27 -16.99 -11.98
C GLN A 821 -6.57 -17.79 -11.79
N SER A 822 -7.13 -17.83 -10.58
CA SER A 822 -8.44 -18.47 -10.33
C SER A 822 -9.58 -17.81 -11.10
N LEU A 823 -9.64 -16.47 -11.13
CA LEU A 823 -10.63 -15.71 -11.89
C LEU A 823 -10.33 -15.74 -13.40
N ILE A 824 -9.06 -15.70 -13.80
CA ILE A 824 -8.65 -15.78 -15.21
C ILE A 824 -9.06 -17.13 -15.80
N THR A 825 -8.77 -18.25 -15.12
CA THR A 825 -9.20 -19.58 -15.55
C THR A 825 -10.72 -19.74 -15.57
N LEU A 826 -11.45 -19.04 -14.68
CA LEU A 826 -12.91 -18.96 -14.78
C LEU A 826 -13.36 -18.27 -16.07
N MET A 827 -12.81 -17.09 -16.35
CA MET A 827 -13.17 -16.31 -17.54
C MET A 827 -12.78 -17.02 -18.85
N GLU A 828 -11.65 -17.72 -18.88
CA GLU A 828 -11.25 -18.56 -20.02
C GLU A 828 -12.24 -19.71 -20.24
N TYR A 829 -12.65 -20.41 -19.17
CA TYR A 829 -13.60 -21.53 -19.23
C TYR A 829 -15.01 -21.10 -19.67
N TYR A 830 -15.52 -19.96 -19.18
CA TYR A 830 -16.83 -19.42 -19.55
C TYR A 830 -16.81 -18.47 -20.76
N SER A 831 -15.67 -18.34 -21.44
CA SER A 831 -15.46 -17.40 -22.56
C SER A 831 -16.35 -17.69 -23.78
N LYS A 832 -16.48 -16.69 -24.66
CA LYS A 832 -17.13 -16.83 -25.97
C LYS A 832 -16.46 -17.86 -26.86
N GLU A 833 -15.13 -17.94 -26.82
CA GLU A 833 -14.34 -18.94 -27.56
C GLU A 833 -14.65 -20.37 -27.08
N ALA A 834 -14.97 -20.56 -25.80
CA ALA A 834 -15.24 -21.87 -25.19
C ALA A 834 -16.72 -22.30 -25.25
N LEU A 835 -17.67 -21.39 -24.99
CA LEU A 835 -19.10 -21.70 -24.82
C LEU A 835 -20.04 -21.07 -25.87
N GLY A 836 -19.53 -20.14 -26.69
CA GLY A 836 -20.34 -19.33 -27.62
C GLY A 836 -20.98 -18.10 -26.96
N ASP A 837 -21.22 -17.07 -27.78
CA ASP A 837 -21.70 -15.74 -27.35
C ASP A 837 -23.04 -15.81 -26.59
N SER A 838 -23.97 -16.68 -27.00
CA SER A 838 -25.30 -16.81 -26.37
C SER A 838 -25.34 -17.53 -25.02
N LYS A 839 -24.26 -18.23 -24.64
CA LYS A 839 -24.12 -18.91 -23.32
C LYS A 839 -23.25 -18.10 -22.37
N SER A 840 -22.09 -17.66 -22.83
CA SER A 840 -21.16 -16.80 -22.06
C SER A 840 -21.85 -15.55 -21.51
N LYS A 841 -22.58 -14.79 -22.34
CA LYS A 841 -23.41 -13.63 -21.93
C LYS A 841 -24.52 -13.93 -20.91
N LYS A 842 -24.79 -15.20 -20.62
CA LYS A 842 -25.80 -15.64 -19.62
C LYS A 842 -25.18 -16.25 -18.36
N SER A 843 -23.86 -16.46 -18.31
CA SER A 843 -23.21 -17.01 -17.12
C SER A 843 -23.08 -15.93 -16.04
N VAL A 844 -23.72 -16.17 -14.90
CA VAL A 844 -23.62 -15.32 -13.73
C VAL A 844 -22.20 -15.41 -13.15
N ALA A 845 -21.55 -16.58 -13.20
CA ALA A 845 -20.17 -16.74 -12.77
C ALA A 845 -19.17 -15.92 -13.62
N TYR A 846 -19.36 -15.86 -14.93
CA TYR A 846 -18.56 -15.02 -15.83
C TYR A 846 -18.70 -13.52 -15.49
N ASN A 847 -19.92 -13.04 -15.26
CA ASN A 847 -20.16 -11.65 -14.89
C ASN A 847 -19.52 -11.29 -13.53
N TYR A 848 -19.63 -12.15 -12.51
CA TYR A 848 -18.94 -11.96 -11.23
C TYR A 848 -17.41 -11.87 -11.42
N ALA A 849 -16.80 -12.75 -12.21
CA ALA A 849 -15.36 -12.70 -12.45
C ALA A 849 -14.92 -11.43 -13.21
N CYS A 850 -15.72 -10.96 -14.19
CA CYS A 850 -15.46 -9.68 -14.86
C CYS A 850 -15.47 -8.50 -13.89
N ILE A 851 -16.44 -8.47 -12.96
CA ILE A 851 -16.52 -7.43 -11.90
C ILE A 851 -15.33 -7.54 -10.95
N LEU A 852 -15.03 -8.73 -10.44
CA LEU A 852 -13.98 -8.95 -9.45
C LEU A 852 -12.58 -8.61 -10.00
N ILE A 853 -12.26 -8.98 -11.25
CA ILE A 853 -10.97 -8.58 -11.85
C ILE A 853 -10.91 -7.06 -12.05
N LEU A 854 -11.98 -6.41 -12.50
CA LEU A 854 -12.01 -4.95 -12.63
C LEU A 854 -11.76 -4.26 -11.28
N VAL A 855 -12.46 -4.69 -10.22
CA VAL A 855 -12.28 -4.16 -8.86
C VAL A 855 -10.86 -4.39 -8.34
N VAL A 856 -10.25 -5.56 -8.58
CA VAL A 856 -8.86 -5.86 -8.19
C VAL A 856 -7.87 -4.93 -8.91
N VAL A 857 -8.03 -4.69 -10.22
CA VAL A 857 -7.15 -3.80 -10.98
C VAL A 857 -7.34 -2.33 -10.59
N GLN A 858 -8.58 -1.88 -10.35
CA GLN A 858 -8.87 -0.54 -9.84
C GLN A 858 -8.24 -0.31 -8.45
N SER A 859 -8.39 -1.27 -7.53
CA SER A 859 -8.05 -1.10 -6.10
C SER A 859 -6.60 -1.46 -5.73
N SER A 860 -5.95 -2.41 -6.40
CA SER A 860 -4.63 -2.87 -5.96
C SER A 860 -3.51 -1.85 -6.19
N SER A 861 -2.69 -1.64 -5.17
CA SER A 861 -1.48 -0.83 -5.22
C SER A 861 -0.27 -1.59 -5.73
N ASP A 862 -0.26 -2.93 -5.59
CA ASP A 862 0.72 -3.79 -6.26
C ASP A 862 0.36 -3.91 -7.75
N VAL A 863 1.39 -4.15 -8.57
CA VAL A 863 1.31 -4.34 -10.02
C VAL A 863 2.10 -5.56 -10.50
N GLN A 864 2.79 -6.30 -9.63
CA GLN A 864 3.58 -7.47 -10.03
C GLN A 864 2.72 -8.64 -10.56
N MET A 865 1.44 -8.73 -10.16
CA MET A 865 0.48 -9.63 -10.80
C MET A 865 0.13 -9.20 -12.25
N LEU A 866 0.20 -7.90 -12.58
CA LEU A 866 -0.03 -7.43 -13.95
C LEU A 866 1.16 -7.78 -14.87
N GLU A 867 2.40 -7.83 -14.36
CA GLU A 867 3.52 -8.36 -15.15
C GLU A 867 3.29 -9.83 -15.57
N GLN A 868 2.69 -10.63 -14.69
CA GLN A 868 2.37 -12.03 -14.97
C GLN A 868 1.10 -12.22 -15.82
N HIS A 869 0.07 -11.39 -15.63
CA HIS A 869 -1.28 -11.67 -16.13
C HIS A 869 -1.85 -10.66 -17.16
N ALA A 870 -1.28 -9.46 -17.32
CA ALA A 870 -1.86 -8.43 -18.21
C ALA A 870 -1.99 -8.90 -19.67
N ALA A 871 -1.09 -9.76 -20.15
CA ALA A 871 -1.19 -10.34 -21.50
C ALA A 871 -2.45 -11.21 -21.69
N SER A 872 -2.78 -12.05 -20.70
CA SER A 872 -4.01 -12.88 -20.72
C SER A 872 -5.27 -12.02 -20.57
N LEU A 873 -5.24 -11.03 -19.66
CA LEU A 873 -6.35 -10.10 -19.48
C LEU A 873 -6.62 -9.26 -20.75
N LEU A 874 -5.58 -8.74 -21.41
CA LEU A 874 -5.69 -8.05 -22.69
C LEU A 874 -6.20 -8.95 -23.84
N LYS A 875 -5.98 -10.28 -23.76
CA LYS A 875 -6.64 -11.24 -24.69
C LYS A 875 -8.14 -11.35 -24.37
N LEU A 876 -8.50 -11.51 -23.10
CA LEU A 876 -9.90 -11.62 -22.66
C LEU A 876 -10.72 -10.37 -22.99
N CYS A 877 -10.16 -9.16 -22.81
CA CYS A 877 -10.82 -7.91 -23.20
C CYS A 877 -11.15 -7.85 -24.71
N LYS A 878 -10.25 -8.36 -25.57
CA LYS A 878 -10.47 -8.44 -27.04
C LYS A 878 -11.43 -9.54 -27.46
N ALA A 879 -11.59 -10.59 -26.64
CA ALA A 879 -12.53 -11.66 -26.92
C ALA A 879 -13.99 -11.24 -26.65
N ASP A 880 -14.22 -10.19 -25.87
CA ASP A 880 -15.55 -9.68 -25.52
C ASP A 880 -15.60 -8.14 -25.46
N GLU A 881 -15.27 -7.49 -26.58
CA GLU A 881 -15.29 -6.02 -26.72
C GLU A 881 -16.69 -5.38 -26.54
N ASN A 882 -17.75 -6.18 -26.44
CA ASN A 882 -19.13 -5.71 -26.20
C ASN A 882 -19.51 -5.63 -24.71
N ASN A 883 -18.62 -6.06 -23.81
CA ASN A 883 -18.86 -6.07 -22.37
C ASN A 883 -18.22 -4.84 -21.72
N ALA A 884 -19.05 -3.90 -21.25
CA ALA A 884 -18.59 -2.61 -20.70
C ALA A 884 -17.53 -2.76 -19.59
N LYS A 885 -17.66 -3.81 -18.76
CA LYS A 885 -16.73 -4.11 -17.67
C LYS A 885 -15.33 -4.49 -18.19
N LEU A 886 -15.28 -5.17 -19.34
CA LEU A 886 -14.05 -5.56 -20.03
C LEU A 886 -13.50 -4.46 -20.95
N GLN A 887 -14.36 -3.58 -21.47
CA GLN A 887 -13.94 -2.34 -22.13
C GLN A 887 -13.16 -1.44 -21.15
N GLU A 888 -13.69 -1.21 -19.94
CA GLU A 888 -13.00 -0.41 -18.92
C GLU A 888 -11.69 -1.07 -18.47
N LEU A 889 -11.71 -2.38 -18.17
CA LEU A 889 -10.49 -3.15 -17.86
C LEU A 889 -9.44 -3.02 -18.97
N GLY A 890 -9.86 -3.02 -20.24
CA GLY A 890 -8.98 -2.80 -21.40
C GLY A 890 -8.32 -1.42 -21.45
N LYS A 891 -8.95 -0.39 -20.86
CA LYS A 891 -8.37 0.95 -20.68
C LYS A 891 -7.38 0.98 -19.50
N TRP A 892 -7.72 0.39 -18.35
CA TRP A 892 -6.80 0.29 -17.21
C TRP A 892 -5.51 -0.46 -17.56
N LEU A 893 -5.60 -1.48 -18.41
CA LEU A 893 -4.46 -2.28 -18.87
C LEU A 893 -3.75 -1.71 -20.10
N GLU A 894 -4.20 -0.58 -20.66
CA GLU A 894 -3.63 0.01 -21.87
C GLU A 894 -2.11 0.25 -21.84
N PRO A 895 -1.52 0.91 -20.83
CA PRO A 895 -0.07 1.18 -20.83
C PRO A 895 0.78 -0.10 -20.77
N LEU A 896 0.17 -1.27 -20.54
CA LEU A 896 0.85 -2.56 -20.45
C LEU A 896 0.89 -3.32 -21.78
N LYS A 897 0.26 -2.78 -22.85
CA LYS A 897 0.29 -3.35 -24.21
C LYS A 897 1.75 -3.52 -24.68
N ASN A 898 2.22 -4.76 -24.70
CA ASN A 898 3.59 -5.18 -25.05
C ASN A 898 4.71 -4.69 -24.08
N LEU A 899 4.38 -4.32 -22.85
CA LEU A 899 5.34 -3.84 -21.85
C LEU A 899 5.99 -5.00 -21.06
N ARG A 900 7.17 -4.73 -20.47
CA ARG A 900 7.83 -5.55 -19.44
C ARG A 900 8.30 -4.65 -18.31
N PHE A 901 8.40 -5.15 -17.07
CA PHE A 901 8.66 -4.31 -15.90
C PHE A 901 10.18 -4.17 -15.66
N GLU A 902 10.89 -3.81 -16.74
CA GLU A 902 12.33 -3.56 -16.78
C GLU A 902 12.61 -2.04 -16.84
N ILE A 903 13.80 -1.59 -16.41
CA ILE A 903 14.24 -0.18 -16.51
C ILE A 903 14.04 0.41 -17.93
N ASN A 904 14.14 -0.45 -18.95
CA ASN A 904 13.92 -0.13 -20.36
C ASN A 904 12.52 0.43 -20.68
N CYS A 905 11.49 0.18 -19.87
CA CYS A 905 10.12 0.60 -20.13
C CYS A 905 9.78 2.03 -19.65
N ILE A 906 10.63 2.61 -18.79
CA ILE A 906 10.42 3.93 -18.17
C ILE A 906 10.12 5.03 -19.21
N PRO A 907 10.86 5.17 -20.33
CA PRO A 907 10.57 6.21 -21.32
C PRO A 907 9.17 6.07 -21.95
N ASN A 908 8.73 4.83 -22.22
CA ASN A 908 7.43 4.55 -22.83
C ASN A 908 6.28 4.92 -21.89
N LEU A 909 6.42 4.62 -20.59
CA LEU A 909 5.43 4.96 -19.57
C LEU A 909 5.37 6.48 -19.33
N ILE A 910 6.52 7.16 -19.29
CA ILE A 910 6.58 8.62 -19.18
C ILE A 910 5.93 9.30 -20.39
N GLU A 911 6.18 8.79 -21.60
CA GLU A 911 5.55 9.30 -22.82
C GLU A 911 4.03 9.05 -22.85
N TYR A 912 3.56 7.86 -22.43
CA TYR A 912 2.13 7.59 -22.27
C TYR A 912 1.46 8.54 -21.27
N VAL A 913 2.14 8.86 -20.15
CA VAL A 913 1.66 9.86 -19.18
C VAL A 913 1.61 11.26 -19.78
N LYS A 914 2.63 11.69 -20.55
CA LYS A 914 2.61 12.99 -21.26
C LYS A 914 1.44 13.10 -22.24
N GLN A 915 1.16 12.03 -22.99
CA GLN A 915 0.11 12.03 -24.02
C GLN A 915 -1.30 12.05 -23.44
N ASN A 916 -1.52 11.41 -22.30
CA ASN A 916 -2.86 11.28 -21.70
C ASN A 916 -3.14 12.27 -20.56
N ILE A 917 -2.17 13.09 -20.13
CA ILE A 917 -2.28 13.96 -18.94
C ILE A 917 -3.51 14.88 -18.93
N ASP A 918 -4.03 15.28 -20.09
CA ASP A 918 -5.21 16.13 -20.14
C ASP A 918 -6.52 15.41 -19.79
N ASN A 919 -6.53 14.07 -19.92
CA ASN A 919 -7.59 13.15 -19.53
C ASN A 919 -7.48 12.68 -18.06
N LEU A 920 -6.69 13.35 -17.22
CA LEU A 920 -6.59 13.03 -15.79
C LEU A 920 -7.99 13.00 -15.13
N MET A 921 -8.28 11.95 -14.37
CA MET A 921 -9.58 11.70 -13.71
C MET A 921 -10.79 11.56 -14.68
N THR A 922 -10.58 11.20 -15.95
CA THR A 922 -11.68 10.83 -16.88
C THR A 922 -11.71 9.33 -17.16
N ALA A 923 -12.86 8.83 -17.64
CA ALA A 923 -13.05 7.45 -18.08
C ALA A 923 -12.23 7.07 -19.34
N GLU A 924 -11.42 7.96 -19.89
CA GLU A 924 -10.42 7.66 -20.94
C GLU A 924 -9.00 7.62 -20.36
N GLY A 925 -8.67 8.50 -19.41
CA GLY A 925 -7.34 8.58 -18.80
C GLY A 925 -7.05 7.57 -17.70
N VAL A 926 -7.92 6.58 -17.44
CA VAL A 926 -7.78 5.62 -16.32
C VAL A 926 -6.44 4.87 -16.31
N GLY A 927 -5.87 4.59 -17.50
CA GLY A 927 -4.56 3.95 -17.66
C GLY A 927 -3.39 4.76 -17.07
N LEU A 928 -3.54 6.08 -16.86
CA LEU A 928 -2.53 6.92 -16.20
C LEU A 928 -2.19 6.39 -14.80
N THR A 929 -3.18 5.92 -14.05
CA THR A 929 -3.00 5.38 -12.70
C THR A 929 -2.14 4.12 -12.75
N THR A 930 -2.43 3.20 -13.67
CA THR A 930 -1.62 2.00 -13.92
C THR A 930 -0.18 2.35 -14.31
N ALA A 931 0.00 3.32 -15.22
CA ALA A 931 1.33 3.76 -15.65
C ALA A 931 2.15 4.34 -14.48
N LEU A 932 1.54 5.14 -13.61
CA LEU A 932 2.18 5.68 -12.41
C LEU A 932 2.51 4.59 -11.37
N ARG A 933 1.63 3.60 -11.16
CA ARG A 933 1.91 2.44 -10.27
C ARG A 933 3.09 1.60 -10.79
N VAL A 934 3.15 1.32 -12.11
CA VAL A 934 4.28 0.57 -12.70
C VAL A 934 5.58 1.37 -12.67
N LEU A 935 5.55 2.69 -12.91
CA LEU A 935 6.73 3.54 -12.72
C LEU A 935 7.25 3.48 -11.27
N CYS A 936 6.37 3.43 -10.26
CA CYS A 936 6.80 3.22 -8.87
C CYS A 936 7.51 1.87 -8.69
N ASN A 937 6.90 0.77 -9.12
CA ASN A 937 7.48 -0.58 -8.94
C ASN A 937 8.83 -0.77 -9.67
N VAL A 938 9.05 -0.08 -10.80
CA VAL A 938 10.28 -0.20 -11.61
C VAL A 938 11.38 0.78 -11.18
N ALA A 939 11.05 1.92 -10.55
CA ALA A 939 12.02 2.98 -10.25
C ALA A 939 12.20 3.35 -8.77
N CYS A 940 11.20 3.11 -7.90
CA CYS A 940 11.28 3.43 -6.48
C CYS A 940 11.88 2.26 -5.69
N PRO A 941 12.93 2.47 -4.87
CA PRO A 941 13.47 1.42 -4.03
C PRO A 941 12.47 1.04 -2.92
N PRO A 942 12.52 -0.22 -2.41
CA PRO A 942 11.84 -0.57 -1.18
C PRO A 942 12.46 0.19 0.02
N PRO A 943 11.77 0.22 1.18
CA PRO A 943 12.34 0.75 2.42
C PRO A 943 13.71 0.11 2.74
N PRO A 944 14.67 0.88 3.28
CA PRO A 944 15.99 0.38 3.60
C PRO A 944 15.96 -0.46 4.89
N VAL A 945 16.03 -1.78 4.74
CA VAL A 945 16.08 -2.74 5.86
C VAL A 945 17.52 -2.96 6.33
N GLU A 946 17.76 -3.16 7.63
CA GLU A 946 19.11 -3.41 8.13
C GLU A 946 19.74 -4.68 7.50
N GLY A 947 21.03 -4.60 7.17
CA GLY A 947 21.76 -5.67 6.47
C GLY A 947 21.53 -5.74 4.96
N GLN A 948 20.55 -5.01 4.41
CA GLN A 948 20.29 -4.98 2.96
C GLN A 948 21.47 -4.35 2.19
N GLN A 949 21.89 -4.98 1.10
CA GLN A 949 22.90 -4.41 0.18
C GLN A 949 22.24 -3.38 -0.76
N LYS A 950 22.84 -2.19 -0.96
CA LYS A 950 22.27 -1.18 -1.87
C LYS A 950 22.22 -1.73 -3.29
N ASP A 951 21.02 -1.92 -3.82
CA ASP A 951 20.81 -2.35 -5.19
C ASP A 951 20.88 -1.15 -6.15
N LEU A 952 21.93 -1.10 -6.98
CA LEU A 952 22.20 0.02 -7.87
C LEU A 952 21.28 0.02 -9.11
N LYS A 953 20.41 -0.98 -9.28
CA LYS A 953 19.34 -0.94 -10.31
C LYS A 953 18.43 0.29 -10.13
N TRP A 954 18.14 0.68 -8.88
CA TRP A 954 17.27 1.83 -8.58
C TRP A 954 17.95 3.16 -8.97
N ASN A 955 19.27 3.27 -8.76
CA ASN A 955 20.05 4.41 -9.25
C ASN A 955 19.97 4.55 -10.78
N LEU A 956 20.06 3.44 -11.51
CA LEU A 956 19.92 3.44 -12.97
C LEU A 956 18.50 3.81 -13.41
N ALA A 957 17.47 3.35 -12.70
CA ALA A 957 16.08 3.71 -12.96
C ALA A 957 15.81 5.21 -12.74
N VAL A 958 16.36 5.81 -11.69
CA VAL A 958 16.27 7.26 -11.44
C VAL A 958 16.98 8.08 -12.54
N ILE A 959 18.16 7.62 -13.00
CA ILE A 959 18.84 8.25 -14.15
C ILE A 959 17.98 8.17 -15.41
N GLN A 960 17.28 7.05 -15.63
CA GLN A 960 16.36 6.89 -16.75
C GLN A 960 15.11 7.79 -16.63
N LEU A 961 14.57 7.98 -15.43
CA LEU A 961 13.49 8.94 -15.15
C LEU A 961 13.91 10.38 -15.48
N PHE A 962 15.11 10.82 -15.06
CA PHE A 962 15.63 12.14 -15.44
C PHE A 962 15.81 12.26 -16.96
N SER A 963 16.33 11.22 -17.61
CA SER A 963 16.57 11.18 -19.06
C SER A 963 15.28 11.21 -19.89
N ALA A 964 14.15 10.77 -19.34
CA ALA A 964 12.83 10.77 -19.99
C ALA A 964 11.99 12.05 -19.74
N GLU A 965 12.52 13.03 -19.00
CA GLU A 965 11.79 14.22 -18.48
C GLU A 965 10.71 13.87 -17.43
N GLY A 966 10.95 12.81 -16.63
CA GLY A 966 10.02 12.36 -15.59
C GLY A 966 9.71 13.44 -14.56
N MET A 967 10.73 14.17 -14.08
CA MET A 967 10.59 15.29 -13.12
C MET A 967 9.55 16.32 -13.59
N ASP A 968 9.66 16.79 -14.84
CA ASP A 968 8.76 17.78 -15.43
C ASP A 968 7.34 17.22 -15.63
N THR A 969 7.26 15.94 -15.96
CA THR A 969 5.99 15.21 -16.16
C THR A 969 5.23 15.04 -14.83
N PHE A 970 5.91 14.64 -13.76
CA PHE A 970 5.32 14.49 -12.42
C PHE A 970 4.89 15.84 -11.81
N ILE A 971 5.64 16.92 -12.05
CA ILE A 971 5.24 18.29 -11.71
C ILE A 971 3.90 18.64 -12.39
N ARG A 972 3.77 18.38 -13.70
CA ARG A 972 2.52 18.64 -14.44
C ARG A 972 1.36 17.79 -13.93
N VAL A 973 1.59 16.52 -13.55
CA VAL A 973 0.56 15.64 -12.98
C VAL A 973 0.01 16.23 -11.68
N LEU A 974 0.87 16.65 -10.74
CA LEU A 974 0.40 17.32 -9.52
C LEU A 974 -0.31 18.65 -9.80
N GLN A 975 0.15 19.43 -10.78
CA GLN A 975 -0.50 20.70 -11.13
C GLN A 975 -1.89 20.51 -11.74
N LYS A 976 -2.06 19.51 -12.62
CA LYS A 976 -3.37 19.11 -13.18
C LYS A 976 -4.28 18.56 -12.09
N LEU A 977 -3.77 17.71 -11.19
CA LEU A 977 -4.50 17.17 -10.05
C LEU A 977 -5.00 18.27 -9.12
N ASN A 978 -4.10 19.17 -8.67
CA ASN A 978 -4.46 20.34 -7.86
C ASN A 978 -5.55 21.19 -8.53
N THR A 979 -5.48 21.38 -9.85
CA THR A 979 -6.49 22.13 -10.62
C THR A 979 -7.86 21.46 -10.56
N ILE A 980 -7.93 20.14 -10.75
CA ILE A 980 -9.18 19.36 -10.68
C ILE A 980 -9.76 19.38 -9.26
N LEU A 981 -8.93 19.23 -8.23
CA LEU A 981 -9.38 19.15 -6.84
C LEU A 981 -9.76 20.51 -6.24
N THR A 982 -9.23 21.63 -6.76
CA THR A 982 -9.49 22.98 -6.20
C THR A 982 -10.96 23.41 -6.29
N GLN A 983 -11.68 23.05 -7.37
CA GLN A 983 -13.08 23.45 -7.55
C GLN A 983 -14.05 22.73 -6.57
N PRO A 984 -14.10 21.39 -6.49
CA PRO A 984 -14.94 20.71 -5.51
C PRO A 984 -14.54 21.06 -4.07
N TRP A 985 -13.24 21.25 -3.80
CA TRP A 985 -12.77 21.73 -2.50
C TRP A 985 -13.40 23.08 -2.11
N ARG A 986 -13.33 24.11 -2.98
CA ARG A 986 -13.93 25.43 -2.72
C ARG A 986 -15.46 25.41 -2.56
N LEU A 987 -16.10 24.37 -3.07
CA LEU A 987 -17.55 24.16 -2.95
C LEU A 987 -17.92 23.25 -1.78
N HIS A 988 -16.93 22.79 -1.00
CA HIS A 988 -17.06 21.80 0.10
C HIS A 988 -17.80 20.51 -0.33
N VAL A 989 -17.53 20.05 -1.55
CA VAL A 989 -18.13 18.83 -2.14
C VAL A 989 -17.19 17.63 -1.91
N ASN A 990 -17.77 16.51 -1.45
CA ASN A 990 -17.08 15.24 -1.26
C ASN A 990 -16.32 14.78 -2.52
N MET A 991 -15.30 13.92 -2.36
CA MET A 991 -14.37 13.50 -3.43
C MET A 991 -14.93 12.51 -4.48
N GLY A 992 -16.18 12.70 -4.91
CA GLY A 992 -16.86 11.86 -5.90
C GLY A 992 -17.29 10.51 -5.33
N THR A 993 -17.32 9.48 -6.18
CA THR A 993 -17.55 8.10 -5.73
C THR A 993 -16.31 7.54 -5.02
N THR A 994 -16.46 6.41 -4.34
CA THR A 994 -15.34 5.70 -3.67
C THR A 994 -14.20 5.39 -4.66
N LEU A 995 -14.53 5.03 -5.91
CA LEU A 995 -13.54 4.77 -6.96
C LEU A 995 -12.78 6.04 -7.36
N HIS A 996 -13.47 7.19 -7.48
CA HIS A 996 -12.83 8.47 -7.76
C HIS A 996 -11.87 8.89 -6.62
N ARG A 997 -12.28 8.73 -5.35
CA ARG A 997 -11.41 8.99 -4.19
C ARG A 997 -10.17 8.07 -4.17
N VAL A 998 -10.34 6.76 -4.30
CA VAL A 998 -9.23 5.79 -4.32
C VAL A 998 -8.27 6.06 -5.47
N THR A 999 -8.78 6.40 -6.66
CA THR A 999 -7.95 6.77 -7.82
C THR A 999 -7.16 8.06 -7.54
N THR A 1000 -7.81 9.10 -6.99
CA THR A 1000 -7.16 10.36 -6.59
C THR A 1000 -5.99 10.12 -5.63
N ILE A 1001 -6.21 9.35 -4.56
CA ILE A 1001 -5.20 8.98 -3.56
C ILE A 1001 -4.05 8.20 -4.22
N SER A 1002 -4.37 7.21 -5.06
CA SER A 1002 -3.38 6.38 -5.75
C SER A 1002 -2.48 7.21 -6.68
N MET A 1003 -3.05 8.09 -7.49
CA MET A 1003 -2.30 8.98 -8.39
C MET A 1003 -1.43 9.99 -7.62
N ALA A 1004 -1.97 10.58 -6.54
CA ALA A 1004 -1.20 11.48 -5.68
C ALA A 1004 0.02 10.76 -5.08
N ARG A 1005 -0.19 9.62 -4.39
CA ARG A 1005 0.88 8.87 -3.72
C ARG A 1005 1.93 8.36 -4.70
N CYS A 1006 1.54 7.78 -5.83
CA CYS A 1006 2.51 7.35 -6.84
C CYS A 1006 3.37 8.52 -7.36
N THR A 1007 2.74 9.66 -7.67
CA THR A 1007 3.47 10.85 -8.15
C THR A 1007 4.41 11.41 -7.07
N LEU A 1008 3.96 11.46 -5.81
CA LEU A 1008 4.78 11.91 -4.68
C LEU A 1008 5.97 10.98 -4.43
N THR A 1009 5.78 9.65 -4.37
CA THR A 1009 6.87 8.68 -4.19
C THR A 1009 7.91 8.75 -5.31
N LEU A 1010 7.48 8.98 -6.57
CA LEU A 1010 8.39 9.19 -7.69
C LEU A 1010 9.18 10.50 -7.55
N LEU A 1011 8.54 11.61 -7.16
CA LEU A 1011 9.22 12.88 -6.86
C LEU A 1011 10.22 12.73 -5.69
N LYS A 1012 9.80 12.10 -4.58
CA LYS A 1012 10.60 11.79 -3.39
C LYS A 1012 11.87 11.02 -3.75
N THR A 1013 11.73 9.97 -4.56
CA THR A 1013 12.85 9.14 -5.03
C THR A 1013 13.82 9.93 -5.91
N MET A 1014 13.32 10.70 -6.89
CA MET A 1014 14.16 11.51 -7.78
C MET A 1014 14.90 12.63 -7.04
N LEU A 1015 14.23 13.32 -6.10
CA LEU A 1015 14.82 14.43 -5.34
C LEU A 1015 15.83 13.94 -4.31
N THR A 1016 15.58 12.82 -3.64
CA THR A 1016 16.50 12.22 -2.65
C THR A 1016 17.85 11.90 -3.30
N GLU A 1017 17.88 11.16 -4.41
CA GLU A 1017 19.17 10.83 -5.07
C GLU A 1017 19.79 12.04 -5.82
N LEU A 1018 19.02 13.08 -6.18
CA LEU A 1018 19.54 14.32 -6.77
C LEU A 1018 20.20 15.26 -5.75
N LEU A 1019 19.61 15.39 -4.56
CA LEU A 1019 20.06 16.31 -3.52
C LEU A 1019 21.07 15.69 -2.55
N ARG A 1020 21.20 14.35 -2.54
CA ARG A 1020 22.17 13.59 -1.74
C ARG A 1020 23.57 14.20 -1.80
N GLY A 1021 24.06 14.63 -0.62
CA GLY A 1021 25.42 15.15 -0.45
C GLY A 1021 25.63 16.60 -0.91
N GLY A 1022 24.56 17.36 -1.18
CA GLY A 1022 24.62 18.81 -1.37
C GLY A 1022 25.51 19.26 -2.54
N SER A 1023 25.65 18.44 -3.59
CA SER A 1023 26.51 18.72 -4.76
C SER A 1023 25.77 19.42 -5.90
N PHE A 1024 24.43 19.44 -5.87
CA PHE A 1024 23.56 19.97 -6.91
C PHE A 1024 22.56 20.99 -6.34
N GLU A 1025 22.47 22.17 -6.96
CA GLU A 1025 21.51 23.22 -6.56
C GLU A 1025 20.20 23.08 -7.34
N PHE A 1026 19.21 22.36 -6.81
CA PHE A 1026 17.87 22.33 -7.39
C PHE A 1026 17.15 23.66 -7.12
N LYS A 1027 16.65 24.32 -8.17
CA LYS A 1027 16.08 25.68 -8.13
C LYS A 1027 14.69 25.80 -8.76
N ASP A 1028 14.07 24.68 -9.14
CA ASP A 1028 12.73 24.67 -9.72
C ASP A 1028 11.65 24.74 -8.62
N MET A 1029 11.05 25.92 -8.48
CA MET A 1029 10.02 26.19 -7.47
C MET A 1029 8.66 25.57 -7.80
N ARG A 1030 8.47 24.99 -8.99
CA ARG A 1030 7.21 24.32 -9.36
C ARG A 1030 6.91 23.11 -8.48
N VAL A 1031 7.95 22.42 -7.97
CA VAL A 1031 7.79 21.32 -7.00
C VAL A 1031 7.24 21.84 -5.66
N PRO A 1032 7.92 22.71 -4.89
CA PRO A 1032 7.35 23.30 -3.68
C PRO A 1032 5.96 23.91 -3.88
N SER A 1033 5.74 24.69 -4.94
CA SER A 1033 4.46 25.36 -5.18
C SER A 1033 3.31 24.35 -5.40
N ALA A 1034 3.54 23.26 -6.12
CA ALA A 1034 2.55 22.19 -6.29
C ALA A 1034 2.30 21.40 -4.99
N LEU A 1035 3.34 21.13 -4.22
CA LEU A 1035 3.26 20.42 -2.93
C LEU A 1035 2.49 21.22 -1.88
N VAL A 1036 2.81 22.51 -1.71
CA VAL A 1036 2.09 23.39 -0.77
C VAL A 1036 0.63 23.56 -1.19
N THR A 1037 0.33 23.61 -2.49
CA THR A 1037 -1.06 23.65 -2.98
C THR A 1037 -1.80 22.35 -2.65
N LEU A 1038 -1.19 21.18 -2.80
CA LEU A 1038 -1.80 19.90 -2.47
C LEU A 1038 -2.05 19.76 -0.95
N HIS A 1039 -1.08 20.18 -0.12
CA HIS A 1039 -1.20 20.23 1.33
C HIS A 1039 -2.32 21.20 1.78
N MET A 1040 -2.49 22.33 1.09
CA MET A 1040 -3.58 23.29 1.34
C MET A 1040 -4.96 22.66 1.10
N LEU A 1041 -5.11 21.92 0.00
CA LEU A 1041 -6.35 21.19 -0.29
C LEU A 1041 -6.62 20.14 0.80
N LEU A 1042 -5.65 19.27 1.10
CA LEU A 1042 -5.78 18.19 2.10
C LEU A 1042 -6.23 18.69 3.47
N CYS A 1043 -5.54 19.68 4.05
CA CYS A 1043 -5.87 20.26 5.36
C CYS A 1043 -7.27 20.92 5.43
N SER A 1044 -7.96 21.05 4.30
CA SER A 1044 -9.17 21.87 4.14
C SER A 1044 -10.36 21.10 3.55
N ILE A 1045 -10.23 19.78 3.35
CA ILE A 1045 -11.25 18.89 2.75
C ILE A 1045 -12.27 18.29 3.76
N PRO A 1046 -11.89 17.81 4.96
CA PRO A 1046 -12.80 16.97 5.74
C PRO A 1046 -13.98 17.70 6.40
N LEU A 1047 -15.21 17.28 6.10
CA LEU A 1047 -16.42 17.70 6.81
C LEU A 1047 -16.43 17.31 8.29
N SER A 1048 -15.65 16.27 8.65
CA SER A 1048 -15.39 15.80 10.02
C SER A 1048 -14.40 16.67 10.80
N GLY A 1049 -13.58 17.48 10.11
CA GLY A 1049 -12.43 18.15 10.69
C GLY A 1049 -11.21 17.25 10.97
N ARG A 1050 -11.26 15.95 10.65
CA ARG A 1050 -10.14 14.99 10.74
C ARG A 1050 -9.80 14.42 9.37
N LEU A 1051 -8.52 14.26 9.05
CA LEU A 1051 -8.07 13.54 7.85
C LEU A 1051 -8.15 12.03 8.07
N ASP A 1052 -8.71 11.30 7.10
CA ASP A 1052 -8.62 9.84 7.04
C ASP A 1052 -7.16 9.39 6.82
N GLY A 1053 -6.83 8.17 7.24
CA GLY A 1053 -5.43 7.72 7.36
C GLY A 1053 -4.61 7.66 6.07
N ASP A 1054 -5.21 7.57 4.88
CA ASP A 1054 -4.47 7.63 3.61
C ASP A 1054 -4.19 9.06 3.14
N GLU A 1055 -5.11 10.01 3.40
CA GLU A 1055 -4.87 11.44 3.24
C GLU A 1055 -3.80 11.96 4.22
N GLN A 1056 -3.75 11.44 5.46
CA GLN A 1056 -2.63 11.71 6.39
C GLN A 1056 -1.28 11.23 5.82
N LYS A 1057 -1.23 10.04 5.22
CA LYS A 1057 0.01 9.54 4.56
C LYS A 1057 0.46 10.46 3.42
N ILE A 1058 -0.48 10.98 2.63
CA ILE A 1058 -0.17 11.98 1.59
C ILE A 1058 0.39 13.27 2.22
N GLN A 1059 -0.15 13.71 3.36
CA GLN A 1059 0.36 14.87 4.09
C GLN A 1059 1.82 14.67 4.53
N ASN A 1060 2.13 13.50 5.10
CA ASN A 1060 3.49 13.13 5.53
C ASN A 1060 4.45 12.97 4.34
N ASP A 1061 4.02 12.36 3.24
CA ASP A 1061 4.82 12.27 2.01
C ASP A 1061 5.17 13.67 1.44
N ILE A 1062 4.28 14.66 1.54
CA ILE A 1062 4.56 16.04 1.16
C ILE A 1062 5.62 16.67 2.07
N ILE A 1063 5.50 16.48 3.40
CA ILE A 1063 6.47 16.98 4.39
C ILE A 1063 7.86 16.38 4.11
N ASP A 1064 7.96 15.06 3.96
CA ASP A 1064 9.22 14.36 3.66
C ASP A 1064 9.87 14.88 2.36
N ILE A 1065 9.08 15.07 1.28
CA ILE A 1065 9.61 15.60 0.02
C ILE A 1065 10.19 16.99 0.22
N LEU A 1066 9.53 17.85 0.98
CA LEU A 1066 10.02 19.19 1.29
C LEU A 1066 11.25 19.15 2.23
N LEU A 1067 11.33 18.18 3.14
CA LEU A 1067 12.53 17.93 3.95
C LEU A 1067 13.73 17.52 3.10
N THR A 1068 13.57 16.86 1.93
CA THR A 1068 14.72 16.59 1.02
C THR A 1068 15.44 17.87 0.57
N PHE A 1069 14.75 19.02 0.51
CA PHE A 1069 15.34 20.31 0.13
C PHE A 1069 16.37 20.82 1.15
N THR A 1070 16.35 20.30 2.39
CA THR A 1070 17.38 20.57 3.41
C THR A 1070 18.72 19.90 3.08
N GLN A 1071 18.69 18.71 2.46
CA GLN A 1071 19.89 17.93 2.11
C GLN A 1071 20.69 18.56 0.96
N GLY A 1072 20.04 19.41 0.15
CA GLY A 1072 20.67 20.20 -0.91
C GLY A 1072 21.56 21.36 -0.44
N VAL A 1073 21.77 21.53 0.87
CA VAL A 1073 22.58 22.63 1.43
C VAL A 1073 24.02 22.19 1.67
N ASN A 1074 24.96 22.71 0.87
CA ASN A 1074 26.38 22.44 1.05
C ASN A 1074 26.97 23.29 2.20
N GLU A 1075 27.64 22.66 3.18
CA GLU A 1075 28.33 23.36 4.29
C GLU A 1075 29.33 24.43 3.81
N LYS A 1076 29.92 24.25 2.62
CA LYS A 1076 30.93 25.19 2.06
C LYS A 1076 30.29 26.38 1.34
N LEU A 1077 28.97 26.40 1.16
CA LEU A 1077 28.24 27.47 0.46
C LEU A 1077 27.46 28.41 1.40
N THR A 1078 27.35 28.13 2.70
CA THR A 1078 26.65 29.01 3.67
C THR A 1078 27.44 30.26 4.10
N ILE A 1079 28.56 30.55 3.43
CA ILE A 1079 29.55 31.57 3.84
C ILE A 1079 29.08 33.02 3.53
N SER A 1080 28.05 33.22 2.70
CA SER A 1080 27.51 34.54 2.38
C SER A 1080 25.98 34.60 2.45
N GLU A 1081 25.45 35.80 2.67
CA GLU A 1081 24.00 36.07 2.70
C GLU A 1081 23.34 35.78 1.33
N GLU A 1082 24.04 36.05 0.23
CA GLU A 1082 23.57 35.78 -1.14
C GLU A 1082 23.52 34.27 -1.45
N THR A 1083 24.52 33.49 -1.01
CA THR A 1083 24.54 32.04 -1.20
C THR A 1083 23.63 31.30 -0.22
N LEU A 1084 23.36 31.87 0.96
CA LEU A 1084 22.30 31.41 1.85
C LEU A 1084 20.92 31.61 1.22
N ALA A 1085 20.59 32.84 0.82
CA ALA A 1085 19.26 33.20 0.31
C ALA A 1085 18.87 32.51 -1.02
N ASN A 1086 19.86 32.02 -1.80
CA ASN A 1086 19.65 31.33 -3.07
C ASN A 1086 19.81 29.80 -3.00
N ASN A 1087 20.00 29.21 -1.80
CA ASN A 1087 20.09 27.76 -1.66
C ASN A 1087 18.71 27.06 -1.72
N THR A 1088 18.72 25.77 -2.06
CA THR A 1088 17.51 24.96 -2.32
C THR A 1088 16.52 24.98 -1.15
N TRP A 1089 17.00 24.94 0.09
CA TRP A 1089 16.18 25.04 1.32
C TRP A 1089 15.53 26.42 1.48
N SER A 1090 16.28 27.51 1.33
CA SER A 1090 15.76 28.88 1.49
C SER A 1090 14.77 29.26 0.40
N LEU A 1091 14.97 28.74 -0.82
CA LEU A 1091 14.03 28.90 -1.92
C LEU A 1091 12.72 28.12 -1.67
N MET A 1092 12.80 26.90 -1.14
CA MET A 1092 11.63 26.12 -0.70
C MET A 1092 10.85 26.83 0.42
N LEU A 1093 11.52 27.22 1.51
CA LEU A 1093 10.89 27.95 2.62
C LEU A 1093 10.25 29.27 2.17
N LYS A 1094 10.87 29.95 1.20
CA LYS A 1094 10.30 31.17 0.61
C LYS A 1094 8.97 30.91 -0.10
N GLU A 1095 8.78 29.76 -0.75
CA GLU A 1095 7.50 29.40 -1.37
C GLU A 1095 6.44 29.01 -0.33
N VAL A 1096 6.82 28.30 0.74
CA VAL A 1096 5.94 28.02 1.90
C VAL A 1096 5.45 29.33 2.52
N LEU A 1097 6.37 30.24 2.87
CA LEU A 1097 6.07 31.55 3.44
C LEU A 1097 5.28 32.46 2.48
N SER A 1098 5.57 32.37 1.17
CA SER A 1098 4.80 33.05 0.12
C SER A 1098 3.33 32.59 0.13
N SER A 1099 3.08 31.28 0.21
CA SER A 1099 1.73 30.73 0.23
C SER A 1099 0.90 31.19 1.43
N ILE A 1100 1.47 31.14 2.65
CA ILE A 1100 0.83 31.61 3.90
C ILE A 1100 0.35 33.07 3.78
N LEU A 1101 1.09 33.90 3.03
CA LEU A 1101 0.85 35.34 2.89
C LEU A 1101 0.05 35.70 1.62
N LYS A 1102 -0.23 34.73 0.73
CA LYS A 1102 -0.83 34.97 -0.59
C LYS A 1102 -2.36 34.99 -0.57
N VAL A 1103 -2.98 34.08 0.19
CA VAL A 1103 -4.44 33.95 0.33
C VAL A 1103 -4.78 33.41 1.74
N PRO A 1104 -5.92 33.81 2.35
CA PRO A 1104 -6.36 33.25 3.63
C PRO A 1104 -6.51 31.73 3.61
N GLU A 1105 -6.89 31.17 2.46
CA GLU A 1105 -6.97 29.72 2.17
C GLU A 1105 -5.68 28.96 2.57
N GLY A 1106 -4.50 29.57 2.36
CA GLY A 1106 -3.21 28.95 2.65
C GLY A 1106 -2.71 29.09 4.08
N PHE A 1107 -3.40 29.86 4.94
CA PHE A 1107 -2.85 30.28 6.23
C PHE A 1107 -2.68 29.13 7.23
N PHE A 1108 -3.75 28.36 7.48
CA PHE A 1108 -3.73 27.25 8.44
C PHE A 1108 -2.79 26.12 7.98
N SER A 1109 -3.01 25.64 6.76
CA SER A 1109 -2.20 24.56 6.16
C SER A 1109 -0.72 24.93 6.04
N GLY A 1110 -0.40 26.16 5.64
CA GLY A 1110 0.98 26.62 5.53
C GLY A 1110 1.66 26.83 6.89
N LEU A 1111 0.92 27.14 7.95
CA LEU A 1111 1.49 27.19 9.31
C LEU A 1111 1.82 25.80 9.86
N ILE A 1112 0.99 24.78 9.60
CA ILE A 1112 1.30 23.38 9.91
C ILE A 1112 2.54 22.95 9.12
N LEU A 1113 2.57 23.21 7.82
CA LEU A 1113 3.71 22.87 6.99
C LEU A 1113 5.00 23.57 7.47
N LEU A 1114 4.89 24.78 8.01
CA LEU A 1114 6.01 25.51 8.58
C LEU A 1114 6.45 24.97 9.95
N SER A 1115 5.57 24.39 10.79
CA SER A 1115 6.01 23.77 12.05
C SER A 1115 6.85 22.52 11.80
N GLU A 1116 6.43 21.66 10.87
CA GLU A 1116 7.14 20.40 10.58
C GLU A 1116 8.46 20.61 9.82
N LEU A 1117 8.58 21.72 9.07
CA LEU A 1117 9.81 22.09 8.35
C LEU A 1117 10.82 22.89 9.18
N LEU A 1118 10.53 23.16 10.47
CA LEU A 1118 11.41 23.89 11.36
C LEU A 1118 12.14 22.95 12.35
N PRO A 1119 13.47 23.06 12.51
CA PRO A 1119 14.22 22.17 13.40
C PRO A 1119 13.83 22.42 14.87
N LEU A 1120 13.32 21.38 15.53
CA LEU A 1120 12.93 21.40 16.94
C LEU A 1120 14.03 20.78 17.85
N PRO A 1121 14.26 21.34 19.05
CA PRO A 1121 13.71 22.60 19.55
C PRO A 1121 14.31 23.80 18.79
N LEU A 1122 13.45 24.76 18.44
CA LEU A 1122 13.88 26.00 17.77
C LEU A 1122 15.07 26.63 18.53
N PRO A 1123 16.16 27.03 17.85
CA PRO A 1123 17.36 27.51 18.50
C PRO A 1123 17.10 28.83 19.22
N MET A 1124 16.76 28.74 20.51
CA MET A 1124 16.58 29.88 21.40
C MET A 1124 17.86 30.70 21.44
N GLN A 1125 17.88 31.83 20.72
CA GLN A 1125 18.89 32.87 20.90
C GLN A 1125 18.70 33.53 22.27
N THR A 1126 19.14 32.85 23.33
CA THR A 1126 19.27 33.48 24.65
C THR A 1126 20.25 34.64 24.52
N THR A 1127 19.93 35.79 25.11
CA THR A 1127 20.73 37.02 24.98
C THR A 1127 22.00 37.00 25.84
N GLN A 1128 22.50 35.82 26.20
CA GLN A 1128 23.71 35.62 27.00
C GLN A 1128 24.81 35.03 26.12
N VAL A 1129 26.01 35.64 26.21
CA VAL A 1129 27.19 35.20 25.45
C VAL A 1129 27.77 33.93 26.09
N SER A 1130 27.30 32.77 25.64
CA SER A 1130 27.95 31.49 25.90
C SER A 1130 29.21 31.35 25.03
N LEU A 1131 30.24 30.68 25.57
CA LEU A 1131 31.49 30.40 24.87
C LEU A 1131 31.26 29.40 23.71
N PRO A 1132 32.10 29.40 22.67
CA PRO A 1132 31.87 28.63 21.45
C PRO A 1132 31.98 27.11 21.69
N TYR A 1133 30.84 26.47 21.92
CA TYR A 1133 30.65 25.06 21.65
C TYR A 1133 30.50 24.85 20.13
N PRO A 1134 31.01 23.74 19.56
CA PRO A 1134 30.84 23.46 18.14
C PRO A 1134 29.38 23.17 17.81
N MET A 1135 28.82 23.86 16.81
CA MET A 1135 27.47 23.69 16.25
C MET A 1135 27.24 22.30 15.58
N HIS A 1136 28.17 21.37 15.74
CA HIS A 1136 28.30 20.14 14.97
C HIS A 1136 27.40 18.99 15.46
N LEU A 1137 26.59 19.23 16.50
CA LEU A 1137 25.76 18.21 17.17
C LEU A 1137 24.24 18.45 17.03
N VAL A 1138 23.81 19.60 16.49
CA VAL A 1138 22.38 19.97 16.38
C VAL A 1138 21.84 19.66 14.98
N MET A 1139 22.64 19.85 13.93
CA MET A 1139 22.22 19.59 12.54
C MET A 1139 22.31 18.10 12.14
N THR A 1140 22.93 17.26 12.97
CA THR A 1140 23.03 15.80 12.78
C THR A 1140 21.97 15.00 13.54
N ALA A 1141 21.05 15.66 14.25
CA ALA A 1141 20.01 15.02 15.07
C ALA A 1141 18.61 15.05 14.43
N VAL A 1142 18.49 15.54 13.18
CA VAL A 1142 17.23 15.64 12.43
C VAL A 1142 17.43 15.03 11.04
N ALA A 1143 17.77 13.74 11.04
CA ALA A 1143 17.81 12.90 9.85
C ALA A 1143 17.26 11.51 10.24
N PRO A 1144 16.18 11.02 9.60
CA PRO A 1144 15.91 9.59 9.50
C PRO A 1144 16.95 8.91 8.58
#